data_AF-A0A9E6SYU2-F1
#
_entry.id   AF-A0A9E6SYU2-F1
#
_cell.length_a   1.000
_cell.length_b   1.000
_cell.length_c   1.000
_cell.angle_alpha   90.00
_cell.angle_beta   90.00
_cell.angle_gamma   90.00
#
_symmetry.space_group_name_H-M   'P 1'
#
loop_
_entity.id
_entity.type
_entity.pdbx_description
1 polymer ?
#
loop_
_entity_poly.entity_id
_entity_poly.type
_entity_poly.pdbx_seq_one_letter_code
_entity_poly.pdbx_strand_id
1 'polypeptide(L)'
;MTCICPVITLSPRDYDAVLFDLDGVLTKSASVHASAWKKLFDEFLKQRATKAGEAFVPFDIDTDYPRYVDGKPRYDGVADFLVSRGIELPLGTAEDGPEVQSVHALGNLKDRYFLQYLEHEGIEPYAAAIALVRKLRAQEIKTAVVSSSNNCAAVLKAAGIAQLFDVRVDGTDVTSLELKGKPAPDAYLEAARRIGIEPARAVVVEDAIVGVKAGCAGRFGCVIGVDRRDQTQAMRDAGADVVVTDLGQIQLAVEPSSAWSLVFEDFDPAQEGIREALCALGNGYFATRGATAGAQADDIHYPGTYLAGGYNRLRTDIAGRSVENEDLVNFPNWLALKFRIGGDDWFDVRSVKILSYRQELDLRSGMLLRSLSFEDGQGRRSTLCERRLVSMGDMHLGALELALTADNWSAGVTVRSAIDARVTNDGAKLYRKFNNKHLESLAGEVVGEDGVCLLVRTCQSHISVAQAVRTRSFLDGKLLEVRRRVIEEPGYIGQELKVDLKQGETLLIEKLASIYTSRDHAISECGLEARKAIARAGRFEAVLAEHVLAWKHLWRRFDVHIQPTDQGFKSNVPMLLRLNMFHLLQAVSPNSIGLDIGVPARGWTGEAYQGHIFWDELFIFPFFNYRMPEITRSLLMYRYRRLGEARAAAATAGYKGAMFPWQSASNGEEETQAFNLNPRSQRWVRDNSYLQRHVGSAIAQNVWQYFQVTRDVEFLHAYGAELILDIARFWSSIASFDDARGRYEIRGVMGPDEFHDGYPDATTPGLNNNAYTNIMAVWVLCRALEVFELLSEVRRAELAARLGLSAEELARWDDISRKMFVPLHDEGIISQFEGYETLRELDWEGYRTRYGNIQRLDLILEGENDSTNQYKLSKQPDVLMLFYLFSADALGELFERLGYAFEYETIPRNIAYYADRSSKGSTLSQAVLGWVLARSDRQRAMDFFVQSLQSDVNDVQQGTTAEGVHLGAMAGSIDLMQRVSTGIEARGDVLHFAPELPQELERLDLSIRYRGHSLDLRLTRDALRVRGRDDAAPPISLCVEDNIYEFVSGTTRVFRLSGEAKGRFR
;
A
#
# COMPACT_ATOMS: atom_id res chain seq x y z
N MET A 1 -14.72 -30.32 7.77
CA MET A 1 -13.33 -30.29 7.26
C MET A 1 -12.46 -29.91 8.44
N THR A 2 -11.66 -30.86 8.95
CA THR A 2 -10.63 -30.58 9.95
C THR A 2 -9.64 -29.59 9.36
N CYS A 3 -9.49 -28.42 9.99
CA CYS A 3 -8.53 -27.41 9.58
C CYS A 3 -7.13 -27.95 9.94
N ILE A 4 -6.37 -28.38 8.95
CA ILE A 4 -4.99 -28.83 9.14
C ILE A 4 -4.14 -27.56 9.30
N CYS A 5 -3.60 -27.33 10.50
CA CYS A 5 -2.67 -26.22 10.74
C CYS A 5 -1.38 -26.41 9.93
N PRO A 6 -0.84 -25.34 9.32
CA PRO A 6 0.45 -25.40 8.64
C PRO A 6 1.58 -25.67 9.64
N VAL A 7 2.53 -26.49 9.23
CA VAL A 7 3.75 -26.81 9.99
C VAL A 7 4.96 -26.05 9.43
N ILE A 8 4.96 -25.76 8.13
CA ILE A 8 6.00 -24.98 7.45
C ILE A 8 5.40 -24.14 6.32
N THR A 9 5.97 -22.96 6.11
CA THR A 9 5.65 -22.07 4.99
C THR A 9 6.87 -21.96 4.07
N LEU A 10 6.73 -22.34 2.81
CA LEU A 10 7.76 -22.16 1.78
C LEU A 10 7.56 -20.82 1.09
N SER A 11 8.62 -20.01 0.97
CA SER A 11 8.58 -18.74 0.24
C SER A 11 9.43 -18.81 -1.04
N PRO A 12 8.94 -18.25 -2.17
CA PRO A 12 9.76 -17.93 -3.34
C PRO A 12 11.00 -17.09 -3.02
N ARG A 13 11.06 -16.40 -1.87
CA ARG A 13 12.22 -15.64 -1.42
C ARG A 13 13.37 -16.53 -0.96
N ASP A 14 13.03 -17.61 -0.27
CA ASP A 14 14.00 -18.50 0.35
C ASP A 14 14.40 -19.63 -0.59
N TYR A 15 13.45 -20.07 -1.43
CA TYR A 15 13.61 -21.26 -2.26
C TYR A 15 13.12 -21.05 -3.69
N ASP A 16 13.97 -21.41 -4.65
CA ASP A 16 13.69 -21.31 -6.09
C ASP A 16 13.21 -22.65 -6.66
N ALA A 17 13.43 -23.76 -5.94
CA ALA A 17 12.98 -25.09 -6.34
C ALA A 17 12.55 -26.00 -5.18
N VAL A 18 11.67 -26.94 -5.50
CA VAL A 18 11.35 -28.08 -4.63
C VAL A 18 11.58 -29.39 -5.39
N LEU A 19 12.43 -30.23 -4.83
CA LEU A 19 12.82 -31.54 -5.34
C LEU A 19 12.07 -32.60 -4.54
N PHE A 20 11.18 -33.32 -5.21
CA PHE A 20 10.33 -34.32 -4.59
C PHE A 20 10.88 -35.72 -4.85
N ASP A 21 10.90 -36.56 -3.82
CA ASP A 21 10.87 -38.00 -4.06
C ASP A 21 9.56 -38.40 -4.76
N LEU A 22 9.60 -39.50 -5.50
CA LEU A 22 8.43 -40.02 -6.20
C LEU A 22 7.57 -40.91 -5.31
N ASP A 23 8.21 -41.86 -4.64
CA ASP A 23 7.56 -42.98 -3.99
C ASP A 23 7.14 -42.56 -2.57
N GLY A 24 5.86 -42.70 -2.21
CA GLY A 24 5.37 -42.31 -0.88
C GLY A 24 5.22 -40.80 -0.62
N VAL A 25 5.86 -39.95 -1.45
CA VAL A 25 5.69 -38.48 -1.46
C VAL A 25 4.66 -38.03 -2.50
N LEU A 26 4.91 -38.27 -3.79
CA LEU A 26 4.04 -37.85 -4.89
C LEU A 26 2.97 -38.89 -5.24
N THR A 27 3.32 -40.18 -5.13
CA THR A 27 2.46 -41.29 -5.56
C THR A 27 2.38 -42.40 -4.53
N LYS A 28 1.26 -43.15 -4.53
CA LYS A 28 1.06 -44.33 -3.66
C LYS A 28 1.81 -45.59 -4.17
N SER A 29 2.87 -45.41 -4.95
CA SER A 29 3.67 -46.45 -5.59
C SER A 29 4.39 -47.38 -4.61
N ALA A 30 4.68 -46.93 -3.38
CA ALA A 30 5.37 -47.72 -2.37
C ALA A 30 4.66 -49.06 -2.07
N SER A 31 3.33 -49.07 -2.09
CA SER A 31 2.52 -50.29 -1.93
C SER A 31 2.68 -51.29 -3.09
N VAL A 32 2.78 -50.77 -4.32
CA VAL A 32 3.03 -51.55 -5.54
C VAL A 32 4.46 -52.09 -5.55
N HIS A 33 5.43 -51.28 -5.14
CA HIS A 33 6.81 -51.69 -4.94
C HIS A 33 6.91 -52.82 -3.89
N ALA A 34 6.30 -52.65 -2.72
CA ALA A 34 6.30 -53.67 -1.67
C ALA A 34 5.67 -54.99 -2.13
N SER A 35 4.60 -54.92 -2.91
CA SER A 35 3.94 -56.11 -3.49
C SER A 35 4.83 -56.82 -4.51
N ALA A 36 5.53 -56.08 -5.38
CA ALA A 36 6.48 -56.65 -6.33
C ALA A 36 7.68 -57.31 -5.64
N TRP A 37 8.20 -56.68 -4.58
CA TRP A 37 9.27 -57.25 -3.75
C TRP A 37 8.84 -58.50 -3.02
N LYS A 38 7.65 -58.48 -2.39
CA LYS A 38 7.10 -59.64 -1.71
C LYS A 38 6.92 -60.80 -2.67
N LYS A 39 6.35 -60.56 -3.86
CA LYS A 39 6.18 -61.60 -4.88
C LYS A 39 7.54 -62.19 -5.29
N LEU A 40 8.52 -61.34 -5.61
CA LEU A 40 9.87 -61.78 -5.97
C LEU A 40 10.45 -62.70 -4.90
N PHE A 41 10.55 -62.21 -3.66
CA PHE A 41 11.24 -62.93 -2.60
C PHE A 41 10.47 -64.15 -2.13
N ASP A 42 9.14 -64.09 -2.02
CA ASP A 42 8.34 -65.26 -1.64
C ASP A 42 8.46 -66.37 -2.69
N GLU A 43 8.46 -66.06 -3.98
CA GLU A 43 8.65 -67.05 -5.04
C GLU A 43 10.07 -67.65 -5.00
N PHE A 44 11.10 -66.82 -4.87
CA PHE A 44 12.48 -67.28 -4.77
C PHE A 44 12.72 -68.14 -3.52
N LEU A 45 12.26 -67.69 -2.35
CA LEU A 45 12.41 -68.40 -1.08
C LEU A 45 11.60 -69.71 -1.05
N LYS A 46 10.39 -69.75 -1.65
CA LYS A 46 9.61 -71.00 -1.79
C LYS A 46 10.34 -72.03 -2.65
N GLN A 47 10.88 -71.61 -3.79
CA GLN A 47 11.64 -72.50 -4.67
C GLN A 47 12.89 -73.04 -3.98
N ARG A 48 13.62 -72.18 -3.25
CA ARG A 48 14.80 -72.57 -2.49
C ARG A 48 14.47 -73.52 -1.34
N ALA A 49 13.47 -73.19 -0.52
CA ALA A 49 13.01 -74.02 0.59
C ALA A 49 12.64 -75.43 0.12
N THR A 50 11.92 -75.53 -1.01
CA THR A 50 11.54 -76.81 -1.63
C THR A 50 12.77 -77.61 -2.10
N LYS A 51 13.78 -76.95 -2.66
CA LYS A 51 14.99 -77.59 -3.20
C LYS A 51 15.99 -78.00 -2.10
N ALA A 52 16.09 -77.23 -1.02
CA ALA A 52 17.03 -77.43 0.08
C ALA A 52 16.44 -78.24 1.26
N GLY A 53 15.12 -78.45 1.30
CA GLY A 53 14.44 -79.10 2.43
C GLY A 53 14.33 -78.21 3.67
N GLU A 54 14.36 -76.89 3.50
CA GLU A 54 14.33 -75.88 4.57
C GLU A 54 12.90 -75.35 4.81
N ALA A 55 12.65 -74.74 5.97
CA ALA A 55 11.38 -74.10 6.25
C ALA A 55 11.24 -72.78 5.46
N PHE A 56 10.12 -72.63 4.73
CA PHE A 56 9.80 -71.38 4.04
C PHE A 56 9.42 -70.29 5.06
N VAL A 57 10.22 -69.22 5.11
CA VAL A 57 9.91 -68.00 5.85
C VAL A 57 9.64 -66.89 4.82
N PRO A 58 8.43 -66.31 4.78
CA PRO A 58 8.08 -65.29 3.79
C PRO A 58 8.85 -63.98 4.00
N PHE A 59 8.88 -63.17 2.94
CA PHE A 59 9.24 -61.76 3.02
C PHE A 59 8.11 -60.99 3.71
N ASP A 60 8.45 -60.30 4.78
CA ASP A 60 7.51 -59.51 5.57
C ASP A 60 7.56 -58.03 5.16
N ILE A 61 6.42 -57.51 4.69
CA ILE A 61 6.29 -56.12 4.25
C ILE A 61 6.49 -55.15 5.42
N ASP A 62 6.10 -55.51 6.64
CA ASP A 62 6.13 -54.58 7.77
C ASP A 62 7.54 -54.46 8.38
N THR A 63 8.37 -55.50 8.22
CA THR A 63 9.70 -55.57 8.87
C THR A 63 10.87 -55.62 7.88
N ASP A 64 10.80 -56.45 6.83
CA ASP A 64 11.90 -56.62 5.88
C ASP A 64 11.97 -55.48 4.87
N TYR A 65 10.81 -55.04 4.37
CA TYR A 65 10.73 -53.97 3.36
C TYR A 65 11.41 -52.66 3.81
N PRO A 66 10.99 -52.03 4.93
CA PRO A 66 11.60 -50.77 5.38
C PRO A 66 13.08 -50.89 5.72
N ARG A 67 13.52 -52.09 6.14
CA ARG A 67 14.88 -52.29 6.65
C ARG A 67 15.90 -52.56 5.56
N TYR A 68 15.53 -53.34 4.55
CA TYR A 68 16.49 -53.87 3.58
C TYR A 68 16.37 -53.27 2.20
N VAL A 69 15.18 -52.88 1.74
CA VAL A 69 14.95 -52.52 0.32
C VAL A 69 14.40 -51.12 0.08
N ASP A 70 13.67 -50.53 1.04
CA ASP A 70 12.99 -49.26 0.82
C ASP A 70 13.97 -48.10 0.56
N GLY A 71 13.70 -47.31 -0.47
CA GLY A 71 14.53 -46.17 -0.90
C GLY A 71 15.90 -46.51 -1.54
N LYS A 72 16.29 -47.78 -1.60
CA LYS A 72 17.61 -48.23 -2.14
C LYS A 72 17.58 -48.56 -3.63
N PRO A 73 18.74 -48.49 -4.32
CA PRO A 73 18.88 -49.06 -5.65
C PRO A 73 18.48 -50.55 -5.67
N ARG A 74 17.85 -50.97 -6.76
CA ARG A 74 17.21 -52.27 -6.86
C ARG A 74 18.15 -53.46 -6.58
N TYR A 75 19.36 -53.45 -7.13
CA TYR A 75 20.29 -54.57 -6.94
C TYR A 75 20.85 -54.60 -5.51
N ASP A 76 21.11 -53.43 -4.93
CA ASP A 76 21.55 -53.31 -3.53
C ASP A 76 20.46 -53.84 -2.58
N GLY A 77 19.19 -53.52 -2.85
CA GLY A 77 18.07 -54.05 -2.09
C GLY A 77 17.96 -55.59 -2.15
N VAL A 78 18.17 -56.19 -3.33
CA VAL A 78 18.25 -57.66 -3.46
C VAL A 78 19.41 -58.20 -2.63
N ALA A 79 20.61 -57.65 -2.80
CA ALA A 79 21.80 -58.13 -2.12
C ALA A 79 21.67 -58.06 -0.59
N ASP A 80 21.25 -56.90 -0.05
CA ASP A 80 21.12 -56.67 1.38
C ASP A 80 20.08 -57.59 2.02
N PHE A 81 18.94 -57.82 1.36
CA PHE A 81 17.93 -58.75 1.87
C PHE A 81 18.41 -60.20 1.83
N LEU A 82 19.09 -60.62 0.75
CA LEU A 82 19.61 -61.99 0.68
C LEU A 82 20.68 -62.25 1.75
N VAL A 83 21.57 -61.28 1.98
CA VAL A 83 22.57 -61.34 3.05
C VAL A 83 21.90 -61.46 4.43
N SER A 84 20.80 -60.74 4.68
CA SER A 84 20.06 -60.83 5.95
C SER A 84 19.45 -62.22 6.19
N ARG A 85 19.22 -62.98 5.12
CA ARG A 85 18.74 -64.38 5.15
C ARG A 85 19.88 -65.42 5.02
N GLY A 86 21.15 -64.99 5.04
CA GLY A 86 22.31 -65.88 4.91
C GLY A 86 22.44 -66.51 3.52
N ILE A 87 21.90 -65.86 2.48
CA ILE A 87 21.88 -66.34 1.11
C ILE A 87 22.92 -65.58 0.29
N GLU A 88 23.95 -66.28 -0.18
CA GLU A 88 24.92 -65.72 -1.14
C GLU A 88 24.54 -66.12 -2.56
N LEU A 89 24.40 -65.12 -3.44
CA LEU A 89 24.27 -65.28 -4.88
C LEU A 89 25.37 -64.46 -5.57
N PRO A 90 25.88 -64.92 -6.73
CA PRO A 90 26.75 -64.09 -7.55
C PRO A 90 26.02 -62.82 -7.98
N LEU A 91 26.77 -61.72 -8.12
CA LEU A 91 26.21 -60.44 -8.56
C LEU A 91 25.51 -60.60 -9.93
N GLY A 92 26.12 -61.33 -10.86
CA GLY A 92 25.59 -61.55 -12.21
C GLY A 92 25.81 -60.38 -13.17
N THR A 93 25.18 -60.43 -14.33
CA THR A 93 25.20 -59.37 -15.35
C THR A 93 23.81 -58.78 -15.55
N ALA A 94 23.71 -57.55 -16.08
CA ALA A 94 22.43 -56.89 -16.34
C ALA A 94 21.55 -57.63 -17.36
N GLU A 95 22.15 -58.51 -18.18
CA GLU A 95 21.47 -59.34 -19.18
C GLU A 95 20.92 -60.67 -18.61
N ASP A 96 21.20 -60.98 -17.35
CA ASP A 96 20.79 -62.23 -16.74
C ASP A 96 19.25 -62.35 -16.71
N GLY A 97 18.75 -63.41 -17.36
CA GLY A 97 17.34 -63.79 -17.35
C GLY A 97 16.89 -64.43 -16.02
N PRO A 98 15.58 -64.59 -15.79
CA PRO A 98 15.03 -65.15 -14.53
C PRO A 98 15.51 -66.56 -14.18
N GLU A 99 15.98 -67.31 -15.17
CA GLU A 99 16.54 -68.65 -15.03
C GLU A 99 17.93 -68.66 -14.36
N VAL A 100 18.62 -67.51 -14.32
CA VAL A 100 19.93 -67.36 -13.68
C VAL A 100 19.75 -67.00 -12.21
N GLN A 101 20.46 -67.70 -11.30
CA GLN A 101 20.45 -67.36 -9.87
C GLN A 101 21.51 -66.30 -9.56
N SER A 102 21.21 -65.04 -9.89
CA SER A 102 22.06 -63.89 -9.59
C SER A 102 21.26 -62.72 -8.99
N VAL A 103 21.96 -61.78 -8.36
CA VAL A 103 21.36 -60.55 -7.82
C VAL A 103 20.70 -59.72 -8.93
N HIS A 104 21.36 -59.61 -10.09
CA HIS A 104 20.82 -58.90 -11.26
C HIS A 104 19.55 -59.57 -11.82
N ALA A 105 19.54 -60.90 -11.95
CA ALA A 105 18.37 -61.64 -12.44
C ALA A 105 17.12 -61.44 -11.56
N LEU A 106 17.29 -61.50 -10.24
CA LEU A 106 16.20 -61.24 -9.30
C LEU A 106 15.75 -59.78 -9.34
N GLY A 107 16.68 -58.83 -9.45
CA GLY A 107 16.35 -57.42 -9.65
C GLY A 107 15.53 -57.19 -10.92
N ASN A 108 15.94 -57.79 -12.04
CA ASN A 108 15.22 -57.73 -13.33
C ASN A 108 13.82 -58.37 -13.24
N LEU A 109 13.66 -59.45 -12.47
CA LEU A 109 12.36 -60.08 -12.25
C LEU A 109 11.43 -59.21 -11.41
N LYS A 110 11.93 -58.56 -10.34
CA LYS A 110 11.15 -57.58 -9.58
C LYS A 110 10.67 -56.43 -10.45
N ASP A 111 11.50 -55.99 -11.39
CA ASP A 111 11.15 -54.91 -12.30
C ASP A 111 9.97 -55.29 -13.21
N ARG A 112 9.98 -56.51 -13.73
CA ARG A 112 8.85 -57.05 -14.50
C ARG A 112 7.57 -57.15 -13.67
N TYR A 113 7.65 -57.63 -12.43
CA TYR A 113 6.49 -57.68 -11.55
C TYR A 113 5.94 -56.29 -11.25
N PHE A 114 6.83 -55.32 -11.02
CA PHE A 114 6.42 -53.95 -10.81
C PHE A 114 5.70 -53.35 -12.02
N LEU A 115 6.24 -53.51 -13.23
CA LEU A 115 5.61 -53.00 -14.45
C LEU A 115 4.25 -53.68 -14.72
N GLN A 116 4.13 -54.99 -14.45
CA GLN A 116 2.85 -55.70 -14.55
C GLN A 116 1.81 -55.16 -13.57
N TYR A 117 2.18 -54.96 -12.31
CA TYR A 117 1.27 -54.36 -11.33
C TYR A 117 0.90 -52.92 -11.71
N LEU A 118 1.85 -52.15 -12.22
CA LEU A 118 1.61 -50.78 -12.67
C LEU A 118 0.62 -50.71 -13.85
N GLU A 119 0.71 -51.63 -14.82
CA GLU A 119 -0.23 -51.72 -15.94
C GLU A 119 -1.64 -52.16 -15.53
N HIS A 120 -1.74 -53.09 -14.58
CA HIS A 120 -3.03 -53.66 -14.17
C HIS A 120 -3.77 -52.81 -13.12
N GLU A 121 -3.05 -52.28 -12.14
CA GLU A 121 -3.64 -51.61 -10.97
C GLU A 121 -3.60 -50.08 -11.09
N GLY A 122 -2.74 -49.53 -11.96
CA GLY A 122 -2.49 -48.10 -12.06
C GLY A 122 -1.81 -47.53 -10.82
N ILE A 123 -1.57 -46.22 -10.80
CA ILE A 123 -1.05 -45.51 -9.62
C ILE A 123 -1.85 -44.23 -9.39
N GLU A 124 -2.31 -44.05 -8.14
CA GLU A 124 -2.97 -42.83 -7.70
C GLU A 124 -1.94 -41.84 -7.09
N PRO A 125 -1.91 -40.57 -7.53
CA PRO A 125 -1.11 -39.54 -6.89
C PRO A 125 -1.76 -39.04 -5.59
N TYR A 126 -0.96 -38.53 -4.65
CA TYR A 126 -1.50 -37.89 -3.45
C TYR A 126 -2.09 -36.51 -3.80
N ALA A 127 -3.38 -36.31 -3.56
CA ALA A 127 -4.07 -35.06 -3.91
C ALA A 127 -3.43 -33.82 -3.29
N ALA A 128 -2.99 -33.90 -2.02
CA ALA A 128 -2.31 -32.82 -1.33
C ALA A 128 -0.93 -32.48 -1.95
N ALA A 129 -0.19 -33.50 -2.37
CA ALA A 129 1.09 -33.33 -3.06
C ALA A 129 0.92 -32.58 -4.39
N ILE A 130 -0.06 -33.00 -5.20
CA ILE A 130 -0.34 -32.37 -6.50
C ILE A 130 -0.86 -30.94 -6.33
N ALA A 131 -1.68 -30.68 -5.30
CA ALA A 131 -2.12 -29.34 -4.98
C ALA A 131 -0.94 -28.41 -4.62
N LEU A 132 0.03 -28.92 -3.84
CA LEU A 132 1.25 -28.18 -3.51
C LEU A 132 2.11 -27.90 -4.75
N VAL A 133 2.38 -28.92 -5.58
CA VAL A 133 3.16 -28.76 -6.83
C VAL A 133 2.54 -27.71 -7.76
N ARG A 134 1.21 -27.71 -7.92
CA ARG A 134 0.52 -26.68 -8.72
C ARG A 134 0.66 -25.28 -8.13
N LYS A 135 0.58 -25.15 -6.81
CA LYS A 135 0.77 -23.86 -6.12
C LYS A 135 2.21 -23.37 -6.26
N LEU A 136 3.21 -24.24 -6.13
CA LEU A 136 4.63 -23.91 -6.36
C LEU A 136 4.84 -23.32 -7.75
N ARG A 137 4.34 -24.03 -8.77
CA ARG A 137 4.44 -23.57 -10.17
C ARG A 137 3.73 -22.24 -10.43
N ALA A 138 2.59 -22.00 -9.76
CA ALA A 138 1.88 -20.73 -9.85
C ALA A 138 2.63 -19.56 -9.18
N GLN A 139 3.69 -19.84 -8.42
CA GLN A 139 4.61 -18.87 -7.83
C GLN A 139 5.99 -18.90 -8.52
N GLU A 140 6.08 -19.50 -9.70
CA GLU A 140 7.32 -19.65 -10.49
C GLU A 140 8.44 -20.45 -9.82
N ILE A 141 8.17 -21.12 -8.68
CA ILE A 141 9.09 -22.06 -8.05
C ILE A 141 9.19 -23.32 -8.91
N LYS A 142 10.42 -23.70 -9.26
CA LYS A 142 10.71 -24.88 -10.07
C LYS A 142 10.48 -26.17 -9.30
N THR A 143 10.22 -27.23 -10.05
CA THR A 143 9.77 -28.51 -9.50
C THR A 143 10.52 -29.64 -10.17
N ALA A 144 11.07 -30.56 -9.39
CA ALA A 144 11.74 -31.74 -9.93
C ALA A 144 11.35 -33.02 -9.19
N VAL A 145 11.51 -34.15 -9.88
CA VAL A 145 11.35 -35.49 -9.30
C VAL A 145 12.69 -36.18 -9.27
N VAL A 146 13.02 -36.74 -8.10
CA VAL A 146 14.20 -37.55 -7.87
C VAL A 146 13.75 -38.93 -7.41
N SER A 147 14.26 -40.01 -7.99
CA SER A 147 13.90 -41.38 -7.56
C SER A 147 15.08 -42.34 -7.73
N SER A 148 15.21 -43.32 -6.83
CA SER A 148 16.17 -44.43 -6.97
C SER A 148 15.73 -45.49 -7.99
N SER A 149 14.50 -45.40 -8.52
CA SER A 149 13.88 -46.39 -9.41
C SER A 149 14.13 -46.09 -10.88
N ASN A 150 14.40 -47.11 -11.69
CA ASN A 150 14.48 -46.97 -13.16
C ASN A 150 13.11 -46.71 -13.81
N ASN A 151 12.02 -46.87 -13.07
CA ASN A 151 10.65 -46.78 -13.60
C ASN A 151 9.98 -45.42 -13.38
N CYS A 152 10.72 -44.41 -12.92
CA CYS A 152 10.18 -43.07 -12.61
C CYS A 152 9.34 -42.51 -13.77
N ALA A 153 9.83 -42.60 -15.01
CA ALA A 153 9.12 -42.16 -16.20
C ALA A 153 7.75 -42.87 -16.40
N ALA A 154 7.71 -44.19 -16.19
CA ALA A 154 6.50 -44.98 -16.35
C ALA A 154 5.47 -44.66 -15.27
N VAL A 155 5.91 -44.48 -14.02
CA VAL A 155 5.04 -44.11 -12.89
C VAL A 155 4.44 -42.72 -13.09
N LEU A 156 5.26 -41.72 -13.47
CA LEU A 156 4.76 -40.36 -13.74
C LEU A 156 3.73 -40.32 -14.88
N LYS A 157 3.91 -41.17 -15.91
CA LYS A 157 2.97 -41.32 -17.02
C LYS A 157 1.67 -41.99 -16.57
N ALA A 158 1.75 -43.09 -15.81
CA ALA A 158 0.58 -43.79 -15.27
C ALA A 158 -0.24 -42.89 -14.33
N ALA A 159 0.44 -42.05 -13.54
CA ALA A 159 -0.19 -41.10 -12.63
C ALA A 159 -0.70 -39.82 -13.31
N GLY A 160 -0.32 -39.55 -14.57
CA GLY A 160 -0.75 -38.36 -15.33
C GLY A 160 -0.17 -37.03 -14.83
N ILE A 161 1.02 -37.04 -14.22
CA ILE A 161 1.63 -35.86 -13.56
C ILE A 161 3.01 -35.46 -14.11
N ALA A 162 3.50 -36.13 -15.17
CA ALA A 162 4.82 -35.86 -15.74
C ALA A 162 5.05 -34.38 -16.12
N GLN A 163 4.01 -33.72 -16.65
CA GLN A 163 4.02 -32.32 -17.07
C GLN A 163 4.16 -31.30 -15.91
N LEU A 164 4.09 -31.77 -14.66
CA LEU A 164 4.20 -30.90 -13.49
C LEU A 164 5.64 -30.67 -13.05
N PHE A 165 6.64 -31.30 -13.69
CA PHE A 165 8.03 -31.24 -13.26
C PHE A 165 8.94 -30.78 -14.39
N ASP A 166 9.84 -29.86 -14.07
CA ASP A 166 10.78 -29.24 -15.00
C ASP A 166 11.99 -30.18 -15.27
N VAL A 167 12.36 -30.98 -14.27
CA VAL A 167 13.49 -31.93 -14.33
C VAL A 167 13.09 -33.27 -13.70
N ARG A 168 13.63 -34.35 -14.27
CA ARG A 168 13.61 -35.70 -13.71
C ARG A 168 15.04 -36.22 -13.57
N VAL A 169 15.35 -36.80 -12.41
CA VAL A 169 16.55 -37.62 -12.19
C VAL A 169 16.10 -38.95 -11.59
N ASP A 170 16.38 -40.05 -12.27
CA ASP A 170 15.93 -41.37 -11.85
C ASP A 170 17.07 -42.42 -11.85
N GLY A 171 16.75 -43.68 -11.52
CA GLY A 171 17.76 -44.74 -11.42
C GLY A 171 18.52 -45.00 -12.74
N THR A 172 17.95 -44.65 -13.89
CA THR A 172 18.65 -44.73 -15.18
C THR A 172 19.71 -43.64 -15.30
N ASP A 173 19.43 -42.43 -14.82
CA ASP A 173 20.39 -41.34 -14.72
C ASP A 173 21.53 -41.70 -13.76
N VAL A 174 21.19 -42.22 -12.57
CA VAL A 174 22.17 -42.64 -11.55
C VAL A 174 23.17 -43.64 -12.13
N THR A 175 22.68 -44.61 -12.91
CA THR A 175 23.54 -45.61 -13.55
C THR A 175 24.36 -45.01 -14.69
N SER A 176 23.73 -44.25 -15.59
CA SER A 176 24.39 -43.71 -16.79
C SER A 176 25.45 -42.65 -16.49
N LEU A 177 25.30 -41.93 -15.38
CA LEU A 177 26.19 -40.86 -14.94
C LEU A 177 27.13 -41.30 -13.81
N GLU A 178 27.15 -42.60 -13.47
CA GLU A 178 27.98 -43.17 -12.40
C GLU A 178 27.82 -42.45 -11.04
N LEU A 179 26.60 -42.00 -10.73
CA LEU A 179 26.28 -41.32 -9.47
C LEU A 179 26.12 -42.32 -8.33
N LYS A 180 26.44 -41.89 -7.11
CA LYS A 180 26.19 -42.72 -5.93
C LYS A 180 24.71 -42.65 -5.53
N GLY A 181 24.10 -43.80 -5.25
CA GLY A 181 22.73 -43.88 -4.76
C GLY A 181 22.57 -43.31 -3.34
N LYS A 182 21.31 -43.05 -2.95
CA LYS A 182 20.95 -42.64 -1.57
C LYS A 182 21.57 -43.63 -0.56
N PRO A 183 22.24 -43.18 0.52
CA PRO A 183 22.14 -41.86 1.13
C PRO A 183 23.12 -40.80 0.60
N ALA A 184 23.89 -41.07 -0.47
CA ALA A 184 24.69 -40.02 -1.09
C ALA A 184 23.78 -38.96 -1.76
N PRO A 185 24.16 -37.66 -1.74
CA PRO A 185 23.31 -36.58 -2.25
C PRO A 185 23.31 -36.45 -3.78
N ASP A 186 24.11 -37.25 -4.49
CA ASP A 186 24.46 -37.08 -5.90
C ASP A 186 23.24 -36.90 -6.83
N ALA A 187 22.19 -37.71 -6.66
CA ALA A 187 20.98 -37.61 -7.48
C ALA A 187 20.20 -36.30 -7.24
N TYR A 188 20.15 -35.83 -5.99
CA TYR A 188 19.53 -34.54 -5.64
C TYR A 188 20.36 -33.36 -6.15
N LEU A 189 21.69 -33.43 -6.04
CA LEU A 189 22.60 -32.42 -6.56
C LEU A 189 22.54 -32.33 -8.10
N GLU A 190 22.43 -33.47 -8.79
CA GLU A 190 22.25 -33.50 -10.24
C GLU A 190 20.91 -32.90 -10.66
N ALA A 191 19.84 -33.14 -9.90
CA ALA A 191 18.55 -32.50 -10.16
C ALA A 191 18.64 -30.98 -10.01
N ALA A 192 19.24 -30.48 -8.91
CA ALA A 192 19.48 -29.05 -8.72
C ALA A 192 20.32 -28.43 -9.86
N ARG A 193 21.37 -29.13 -10.30
CA ARG A 193 22.22 -28.72 -11.42
C ARG A 193 21.47 -28.63 -12.74
N ARG A 194 20.61 -29.60 -13.06
CA ARG A 194 19.78 -29.59 -14.28
C ARG A 194 18.73 -28.49 -14.28
N ILE A 195 18.21 -28.11 -13.12
CA ILE A 195 17.28 -26.98 -12.97
C ILE A 195 18.04 -25.64 -13.04
N GLY A 196 19.31 -25.61 -12.63
CA GLY A 196 20.15 -24.41 -12.62
C GLY A 196 20.07 -23.62 -11.31
N ILE A 197 19.86 -24.29 -10.17
CA ILE A 197 19.66 -23.66 -8.85
C ILE A 197 20.70 -24.16 -7.85
N GLU A 198 21.14 -23.29 -6.94
CA GLU A 198 22.03 -23.66 -5.84
C GLU A 198 21.31 -24.54 -4.80
N PRO A 199 21.93 -25.61 -4.25
CA PRO A 199 21.28 -26.49 -3.28
C PRO A 199 20.70 -25.75 -2.05
N ALA A 200 21.38 -24.71 -1.57
CA ALA A 200 20.94 -23.89 -0.44
C ALA A 200 19.63 -23.10 -0.73
N ARG A 201 19.24 -22.94 -2.00
CA ARG A 201 17.99 -22.32 -2.44
C ARG A 201 16.96 -23.34 -2.93
N ALA A 202 17.12 -24.61 -2.55
CA ALA A 202 16.21 -25.69 -2.92
C ALA A 202 15.76 -26.50 -1.71
N VAL A 203 14.52 -26.97 -1.77
CA VAL A 203 13.91 -27.83 -0.74
C VAL A 203 13.88 -29.27 -1.21
N VAL A 204 14.23 -30.22 -0.34
CA VAL A 204 14.08 -31.66 -0.59
C VAL A 204 12.88 -32.19 0.20
N VAL A 205 12.00 -32.97 -0.44
CA VAL A 205 10.84 -33.60 0.20
C VAL A 205 10.92 -35.12 0.05
N GLU A 206 10.99 -35.85 1.16
CA GLU A 206 11.28 -37.29 1.18
C GLU A 206 10.48 -38.04 2.26
N ASP A 207 10.07 -39.29 2.01
CA ASP A 207 9.39 -40.15 2.99
C ASP A 207 10.29 -41.24 3.63
N ALA A 208 11.48 -41.49 3.11
CA ALA A 208 12.45 -42.47 3.61
C ALA A 208 13.66 -41.83 4.35
N ILE A 209 14.09 -42.47 5.45
CA ILE A 209 15.25 -42.02 6.26
C ILE A 209 16.53 -41.88 5.42
N VAL A 210 16.76 -42.78 4.47
CA VAL A 210 17.95 -42.72 3.59
C VAL A 210 17.95 -41.53 2.65
N GLY A 211 16.78 -41.09 2.18
CA GLY A 211 16.67 -39.91 1.34
C GLY A 211 16.72 -38.61 2.15
N VAL A 212 16.22 -38.59 3.38
CA VAL A 212 16.41 -37.46 4.31
C VAL A 212 17.90 -37.23 4.56
N LYS A 213 18.67 -38.31 4.79
CA LYS A 213 20.14 -38.24 4.90
C LYS A 213 20.79 -37.69 3.64
N ALA A 214 20.30 -38.07 2.45
CA ALA A 214 20.79 -37.55 1.18
C ALA A 214 20.53 -36.04 1.04
N GLY A 215 19.33 -35.56 1.39
CA GLY A 215 19.02 -34.13 1.43
C GLY A 215 19.93 -33.36 2.39
N CYS A 216 20.11 -33.87 3.62
CA CYS A 216 20.99 -33.25 4.61
C CYS A 216 22.45 -33.22 4.15
N ALA A 217 22.96 -34.32 3.59
CA ALA A 217 24.33 -34.41 3.08
C ALA A 217 24.58 -33.45 1.91
N GLY A 218 23.55 -33.14 1.11
CA GLY A 218 23.60 -32.19 0.00
C GLY A 218 23.57 -30.72 0.43
N ARG A 219 23.39 -30.42 1.73
CA ARG A 219 23.24 -29.06 2.29
C ARG A 219 22.14 -28.25 1.58
N PHE A 220 21.01 -28.90 1.35
CA PHE A 220 19.83 -28.23 0.82
C PHE A 220 19.27 -27.22 1.82
N GLY A 221 18.63 -26.15 1.33
CA GLY A 221 18.14 -25.06 2.17
C GLY A 221 17.03 -25.44 3.13
N CYS A 222 16.32 -26.54 2.84
CA CYS A 222 15.41 -27.21 3.76
C CYS A 222 15.20 -28.66 3.33
N VAL A 223 15.14 -29.58 4.30
CA VAL A 223 14.82 -30.99 4.13
C VAL A 223 13.53 -31.31 4.89
N ILE A 224 12.48 -31.64 4.16
CA ILE A 224 11.16 -31.97 4.68
C ILE A 224 10.96 -33.49 4.65
N GLY A 225 10.82 -34.10 5.83
CA GLY A 225 10.41 -35.49 5.98
C GLY A 225 8.89 -35.64 5.92
N VAL A 226 8.38 -36.62 5.17
CA VAL A 226 6.96 -36.99 5.12
C VAL A 226 6.74 -38.27 5.92
N ASP A 227 6.25 -38.15 7.15
CA ASP A 227 6.00 -39.30 8.01
C ASP A 227 4.74 -40.06 7.62
N ARG A 228 4.93 -41.21 6.97
CA ARG A 228 3.88 -42.17 6.62
C ARG A 228 3.81 -43.39 7.53
N ARG A 229 4.73 -43.54 8.49
CA ARG A 229 4.96 -44.79 9.23
C ARG A 229 5.28 -44.61 10.72
N ASP A 230 4.90 -43.46 11.30
CA ASP A 230 5.15 -43.11 12.70
C ASP A 230 6.66 -43.11 13.05
N GLN A 231 7.45 -42.51 12.16
CA GLN A 231 8.92 -42.45 12.23
C GLN A 231 9.48 -41.02 12.37
N THR A 232 8.67 -40.08 12.86
CA THR A 232 9.01 -38.65 12.99
C THR A 232 10.36 -38.40 13.68
N GLN A 233 10.63 -39.04 14.83
CA GLN A 233 11.88 -38.82 15.55
C GLN A 233 13.10 -39.32 14.76
N ALA A 234 12.99 -40.48 14.12
CA ALA A 234 14.08 -41.05 13.33
C ALA A 234 14.39 -40.20 12.08
N MET A 235 13.39 -39.53 11.49
CA MET A 235 13.61 -38.57 10.40
C MET A 235 14.34 -37.32 10.87
N ARG A 236 14.00 -36.78 12.05
CA ARG A 236 14.73 -35.65 12.64
C ARG A 236 16.18 -36.00 12.95
N ASP A 237 16.41 -37.16 13.56
CA ASP A 237 17.75 -37.67 13.86
C ASP A 237 18.58 -37.91 12.58
N ALA A 238 17.92 -38.13 11.45
CA ALA A 238 18.53 -38.31 10.14
C ALA A 238 18.83 -36.99 9.40
N GLY A 239 18.41 -35.84 9.94
CA GLY A 239 18.69 -34.52 9.40
C GLY A 239 17.51 -33.84 8.68
N ALA A 240 16.26 -34.23 8.93
CA ALA A 240 15.10 -33.45 8.48
C ALA A 240 14.95 -32.18 9.32
N ASP A 241 14.82 -31.02 8.67
CA ASP A 241 14.54 -29.73 9.33
C ASP A 241 13.11 -29.67 9.84
N VAL A 242 12.17 -30.21 9.05
CA VAL A 242 10.75 -30.31 9.37
C VAL A 242 10.21 -31.68 9.00
N VAL A 243 9.28 -32.20 9.81
CA VAL A 243 8.55 -33.44 9.52
C VAL A 243 7.05 -33.16 9.47
N VAL A 244 6.40 -33.59 8.39
CA VAL A 244 4.95 -33.45 8.17
C VAL A 244 4.32 -34.82 7.97
N THR A 245 3.06 -34.98 8.35
CA THR A 245 2.26 -36.21 8.12
C THR A 245 1.50 -36.17 6.80
N ASP A 246 1.25 -34.97 6.28
CA ASP A 246 0.62 -34.74 4.98
C ASP A 246 1.16 -33.44 4.35
N LEU A 247 1.35 -33.43 3.03
CA LEU A 247 1.84 -32.24 2.32
C LEU A 247 0.85 -31.07 2.33
N GLY A 248 -0.40 -31.28 2.76
CA GLY A 248 -1.34 -30.21 3.07
C GLY A 248 -0.94 -29.36 4.29
N GLN A 249 0.02 -29.82 5.09
CA GLN A 249 0.64 -29.06 6.19
C GLN A 249 1.71 -28.07 5.71
N ILE A 250 2.05 -28.08 4.41
CA ILE A 250 2.96 -27.11 3.80
C ILE A 250 2.14 -25.97 3.21
N GLN A 251 2.36 -24.77 3.73
CA GLN A 251 1.86 -23.53 3.12
C GLN A 251 2.89 -22.95 2.18
N LEU A 252 2.41 -22.18 1.21
CA LEU A 252 3.24 -21.33 0.38
C LEU A 252 2.99 -19.90 0.81
N ALA A 253 4.04 -19.17 1.15
CA ALA A 253 3.98 -17.73 1.18
C ALA A 253 3.66 -17.32 -0.26
N VAL A 254 2.45 -16.79 -0.46
CA VAL A 254 2.14 -16.07 -1.69
C VAL A 254 2.86 -14.76 -1.54
N GLU A 255 4.10 -14.74 -2.03
CA GLU A 255 4.85 -13.51 -2.07
C GLU A 255 4.08 -12.56 -3.00
N PRO A 256 3.68 -11.37 -2.52
CA PRO A 256 3.18 -10.37 -3.44
C PRO A 256 4.29 -10.18 -4.47
N SER A 257 3.97 -10.25 -5.76
CA SER A 257 4.91 -9.85 -6.80
C SER A 257 5.57 -8.54 -6.35
N SER A 258 6.86 -8.32 -6.59
CA SER A 258 7.57 -7.09 -6.18
C SER A 258 6.72 -5.81 -6.38
N ALA A 259 5.88 -5.77 -7.40
CA ALA A 259 4.84 -4.76 -7.67
C ALA A 259 3.77 -4.50 -6.57
N TRP A 260 3.75 -5.22 -5.45
CA TRP A 260 2.75 -5.10 -4.35
C TRP A 260 3.39 -5.02 -2.97
N SER A 261 4.72 -5.02 -2.87
CA SER A 261 5.44 -5.14 -1.61
C SER A 261 6.53 -4.07 -1.50
N LEU A 262 6.45 -3.25 -0.44
CA LEU A 262 7.52 -2.35 -0.03
C LEU A 262 8.32 -3.01 1.08
N VAL A 263 9.60 -3.26 0.83
CA VAL A 263 10.45 -4.12 1.67
C VAL A 263 11.67 -3.38 2.17
N PHE A 264 12.02 -3.61 3.44
CA PHE A 264 13.27 -3.23 4.07
C PHE A 264 13.93 -4.48 4.67
N GLU A 265 15.22 -4.72 4.40
CA GLU A 265 15.95 -5.93 4.80
C GLU A 265 16.96 -5.70 5.93
N ASP A 266 16.99 -4.48 6.46
CA ASP A 266 17.87 -4.04 7.52
C ASP A 266 17.12 -3.12 8.50
N PHE A 267 17.71 -2.91 9.67
CA PHE A 267 17.28 -1.91 10.63
C PHE A 267 18.27 -0.74 10.61
N ASP A 268 17.82 0.43 10.15
CA ASP A 268 18.62 1.66 10.14
C ASP A 268 17.90 2.73 10.97
N PRO A 269 18.40 3.04 12.19
CA PRO A 269 17.83 4.07 13.06
C PRO A 269 17.60 5.43 12.40
N ALA A 270 18.42 5.82 11.42
CA ALA A 270 18.29 7.11 10.75
C ALA A 270 17.08 7.17 9.80
N GLN A 271 16.59 6.01 9.34
CA GLN A 271 15.51 5.87 8.37
C GLN A 271 14.17 5.49 9.01
N GLU A 272 14.15 5.12 10.30
CA GLU A 272 12.93 4.63 10.95
C GLU A 272 11.78 5.64 10.90
N GLY A 273 12.03 6.93 11.13
CA GLY A 273 10.97 7.95 11.02
C GLY A 273 10.29 8.00 9.63
N ILE A 274 11.06 7.79 8.55
CA ILE A 274 10.54 7.72 7.18
C ILE A 274 9.76 6.41 6.98
N ARG A 275 10.34 5.28 7.41
CA ARG A 275 9.70 3.96 7.33
C ARG A 275 8.38 3.91 8.09
N GLU A 276 8.31 4.56 9.25
CA GLU A 276 7.10 4.67 10.05
C GLU A 276 5.98 5.44 9.34
N ALA A 277 6.31 6.48 8.57
CA ALA A 277 5.33 7.20 7.77
C ALA A 277 4.87 6.39 6.55
N LEU A 278 5.82 5.77 5.82
CA LEU A 278 5.54 4.94 4.64
C LEU A 278 4.77 3.65 4.99
N CYS A 279 5.08 3.05 6.14
CA CYS A 279 4.43 1.82 6.63
C CYS A 279 3.26 2.10 7.57
N ALA A 280 2.75 3.34 7.61
CA ALA A 280 1.54 3.65 8.35
C ALA A 280 0.35 2.84 7.80
N LEU A 281 -0.48 2.34 8.71
CA LEU A 281 -1.70 1.59 8.39
C LEU A 281 -2.92 2.37 8.87
N GLY A 282 -3.93 2.51 8.02
CA GLY A 282 -5.18 3.18 8.34
C GLY A 282 -6.35 2.67 7.51
N ASN A 283 -7.54 3.18 7.82
CA ASN A 283 -8.79 2.72 7.21
C ASN A 283 -9.80 3.83 6.90
N GLY A 284 -9.37 5.10 6.90
CA GLY A 284 -10.23 6.27 6.70
C GLY A 284 -10.99 6.75 7.96
N TYR A 285 -10.89 6.03 9.08
CA TYR A 285 -11.40 6.44 10.40
C TYR A 285 -10.26 6.72 11.39
N PHE A 286 -9.29 5.81 11.48
CA PHE A 286 -8.04 6.04 12.19
C PHE A 286 -6.84 5.50 11.41
N ALA A 287 -5.66 5.99 11.78
CA ALA A 287 -4.39 5.48 11.27
C ALA A 287 -3.38 5.36 12.40
N THR A 288 -2.47 4.41 12.27
CA THR A 288 -1.35 4.21 13.18
C THR A 288 -0.07 4.12 12.36
N ARG A 289 0.95 4.90 12.75
CA ARG A 289 2.28 4.87 12.12
C ARG A 289 2.89 3.46 12.20
N GLY A 290 3.76 3.14 11.25
CA GLY A 290 4.47 1.86 11.13
C GLY A 290 5.52 1.59 12.22
N ALA A 291 5.44 2.26 13.37
CA ALA A 291 6.38 2.13 14.47
C ALA A 291 6.41 0.70 15.02
N THR A 292 7.59 0.29 15.48
CA THR A 292 7.81 -1.02 16.12
C THR A 292 6.83 -1.24 17.28
N ALA A 293 6.22 -2.44 17.37
CA ALA A 293 5.38 -2.78 18.52
C ALA A 293 6.18 -2.64 19.83
N GLY A 294 5.61 -1.94 20.81
CA GLY A 294 6.27 -1.63 22.08
C GLY A 294 7.24 -0.43 22.03
N ALA A 295 7.49 0.19 20.88
CA ALA A 295 8.30 1.40 20.79
C ALA A 295 7.66 2.55 21.59
N GLN A 296 8.52 3.46 22.05
CA GLN A 296 8.14 4.71 22.69
C GLN A 296 8.68 5.85 21.86
N ALA A 297 8.07 7.04 21.98
CA ALA A 297 8.57 8.22 21.32
C ALA A 297 9.98 8.55 21.84
N ASP A 298 10.96 8.54 20.94
CA ASP A 298 12.35 8.92 21.18
C ASP A 298 12.94 9.56 19.90
N ASP A 299 14.27 9.65 19.80
CA ASP A 299 14.94 10.24 18.63
C ASP A 299 14.86 9.36 17.36
N ILE A 300 14.47 8.08 17.49
CA ILE A 300 14.42 7.09 16.41
C ILE A 300 12.97 6.76 16.04
N HIS A 301 12.16 6.44 17.05
CA HIS A 301 10.79 5.98 16.89
C HIS A 301 9.77 7.02 17.29
N TYR A 302 8.67 7.11 16.54
CA TYR A 302 7.56 7.97 16.84
C TYR A 302 6.22 7.23 16.64
N PRO A 303 5.71 6.53 17.67
CA PRO A 303 4.40 5.90 17.59
C PRO A 303 3.30 6.97 17.60
N GLY A 304 2.63 7.12 16.46
CA GLY A 304 1.48 8.01 16.28
C GLY A 304 0.20 7.23 15.99
N THR A 305 -0.89 7.53 16.69
CA THR A 305 -2.24 7.07 16.35
C THR A 305 -3.15 8.28 16.16
N TYR A 306 -3.71 8.44 14.96
CA TYR A 306 -4.47 9.63 14.58
C TYR A 306 -5.92 9.26 14.24
N LEU A 307 -6.86 10.12 14.63
CA LEU A 307 -8.27 9.99 14.27
C LEU A 307 -8.62 10.96 13.16
N ALA A 308 -9.42 10.52 12.19
CA ALA A 308 -9.93 11.38 11.14
C ALA A 308 -10.77 12.51 11.75
N GLY A 309 -10.31 13.76 11.58
CA GLY A 309 -10.91 14.94 12.19
C GLY A 309 -10.67 15.09 13.70
N GLY A 310 -9.70 14.39 14.27
CA GLY A 310 -9.35 14.45 15.69
C GLY A 310 -8.50 15.67 16.05
N TYR A 311 -9.09 16.87 16.02
CA TYR A 311 -8.40 18.13 16.30
C TYR A 311 -8.60 18.62 17.75
N ASN A 312 -7.62 19.38 18.25
CA ASN A 312 -7.74 20.10 19.51
C ASN A 312 -6.85 21.35 19.53
N ARG A 313 -7.36 22.45 20.09
CA ARG A 313 -6.64 23.72 20.17
C ARG A 313 -5.87 23.90 21.48
N LEU A 314 -4.64 24.40 21.40
CA LEU A 314 -3.78 24.74 22.54
C LEU A 314 -3.18 26.13 22.41
N ARG A 315 -2.88 26.73 23.57
CA ARG A 315 -2.13 27.99 23.67
C ARG A 315 -0.72 27.74 24.19
N THR A 316 0.23 28.46 23.60
CA THR A 316 1.64 28.46 23.97
C THR A 316 2.12 29.88 24.19
N ASP A 317 2.69 30.17 25.36
CA ASP A 317 3.40 31.41 25.60
C ASP A 317 4.89 31.26 25.24
N ILE A 318 5.32 31.88 24.14
CA ILE A 318 6.69 31.81 23.63
C ILE A 318 7.23 33.20 23.32
N ALA A 319 8.45 33.51 23.79
CA ALA A 319 9.12 34.79 23.56
C ALA A 319 8.27 36.03 23.87
N GLY A 320 7.43 35.97 24.93
CA GLY A 320 6.55 37.07 25.34
C GLY A 320 5.28 37.24 24.51
N ARG A 321 4.95 36.27 23.65
CA ARG A 321 3.71 36.23 22.83
C ARG A 321 2.93 34.96 23.14
N SER A 322 1.61 35.07 23.15
CA SER A 322 0.72 33.90 23.20
C SER A 322 0.34 33.51 21.78
N VAL A 323 0.62 32.28 21.39
CA VAL A 323 0.28 31.68 20.09
C VAL A 323 -0.74 30.57 20.33
N GLU A 324 -1.80 30.55 19.54
CA GLU A 324 -2.86 29.54 19.61
C GLU A 324 -2.86 28.72 18.33
N ASN A 325 -2.87 27.39 18.49
CA ASN A 325 -2.76 26.41 17.41
C ASN A 325 -3.84 25.35 17.56
N GLU A 326 -4.59 25.06 16.50
CA GLU A 326 -5.33 23.80 16.40
C GLU A 326 -4.44 22.73 15.78
N ASP A 327 -4.39 21.53 16.37
CA ASP A 327 -3.52 20.46 15.92
C ASP A 327 -4.29 19.14 15.77
N LEU A 328 -3.90 18.34 14.77
CA LEU A 328 -4.26 16.93 14.68
C LEU A 328 -3.64 16.16 15.84
N VAL A 329 -4.47 15.63 16.73
CA VAL A 329 -4.01 15.05 18.00
C VAL A 329 -3.45 13.63 17.80
N ASN A 330 -2.30 13.36 18.44
CA ASN A 330 -1.81 12.00 18.65
C ASN A 330 -2.60 11.34 19.80
N PHE A 331 -3.47 10.40 19.47
CA PHE A 331 -4.33 9.64 20.39
C PHE A 331 -3.58 8.45 21.03
N PRO A 332 -4.13 7.81 22.09
CA PRO A 332 -3.41 6.80 22.84
C PRO A 332 -2.82 5.68 21.97
N ASN A 333 -1.60 5.28 22.30
CA ASN A 333 -0.87 4.25 21.58
C ASN A 333 -1.32 2.85 22.02
N TRP A 334 -2.07 2.18 21.15
CA TRP A 334 -2.52 0.79 21.34
C TRP A 334 -1.43 -0.24 20.99
N LEU A 335 -0.33 0.14 20.36
CA LEU A 335 0.77 -0.77 19.97
C LEU A 335 1.76 -1.04 21.11
N ALA A 336 1.50 -0.57 22.33
CA ALA A 336 2.34 -0.84 23.49
C ALA A 336 2.31 -2.34 23.86
N LEU A 337 3.17 -3.14 23.24
CA LEU A 337 3.36 -4.57 23.46
C LEU A 337 4.85 -4.86 23.59
N LYS A 338 5.33 -5.16 24.79
CA LYS A 338 6.74 -5.46 25.07
C LYS A 338 6.88 -6.88 25.61
N PHE A 339 8.04 -7.50 25.40
CA PHE A 339 8.39 -8.76 26.05
C PHE A 339 9.81 -8.70 26.63
N ARG A 340 10.11 -9.60 27.56
CA ARG A 340 11.46 -9.89 28.05
C ARG A 340 11.63 -11.38 28.29
N ILE A 341 12.85 -11.89 28.12
CA ILE A 341 13.20 -13.30 28.31
C ILE A 341 13.94 -13.42 29.65
N GLY A 342 13.51 -14.36 30.50
CA GLY A 342 14.10 -14.56 31.83
C GLY A 342 13.91 -13.36 32.76
N GLY A 343 15.00 -12.94 33.39
CA GLY A 343 15.06 -11.78 34.30
C GLY A 343 15.64 -10.52 33.66
N ASP A 344 15.84 -10.51 32.33
CA ASP A 344 16.52 -9.44 31.62
C ASP A 344 15.64 -8.20 31.40
N ASP A 345 16.23 -7.18 30.76
CA ASP A 345 15.52 -5.97 30.34
C ASP A 345 14.48 -6.24 29.25
N TRP A 346 13.59 -5.28 29.04
CA TRP A 346 12.63 -5.32 27.93
C TRP A 346 13.37 -5.39 26.60
N PHE A 347 12.86 -6.22 25.69
CA PHE A 347 13.41 -6.36 24.36
C PHE A 347 13.49 -5.00 23.66
N ASP A 348 14.67 -4.71 23.13
CA ASP A 348 14.97 -3.56 22.30
C ASP A 348 15.85 -4.05 21.15
N VAL A 349 15.47 -3.75 19.91
CA VAL A 349 16.21 -4.19 18.73
C VAL A 349 17.65 -3.64 18.72
N ARG A 350 17.89 -2.52 19.41
CA ARG A 350 19.20 -1.86 19.54
C ARG A 350 20.13 -2.57 20.52
N SER A 351 19.60 -3.41 21.41
CA SER A 351 20.38 -4.10 22.45
C SER A 351 20.75 -5.54 22.10
N VAL A 352 20.36 -6.00 20.90
CA VAL A 352 20.60 -7.37 20.44
C VAL A 352 21.43 -7.40 19.16
N LYS A 353 22.07 -8.54 18.90
CA LYS A 353 22.73 -8.80 17.63
C LYS A 353 21.68 -9.30 16.63
N ILE A 354 21.36 -8.48 15.64
CA ILE A 354 20.48 -8.85 14.53
C ILE A 354 21.18 -9.89 13.64
N LEU A 355 20.53 -11.04 13.43
CA LEU A 355 20.99 -12.12 12.55
C LEU A 355 20.32 -12.04 11.18
N SER A 356 19.04 -11.68 11.15
CA SER A 356 18.28 -11.35 9.94
C SER A 356 17.16 -10.38 10.29
N TYR A 357 16.83 -9.47 9.37
CA TYR A 357 15.74 -8.51 9.53
C TYR A 357 14.97 -8.39 8.22
N ARG A 358 13.65 -8.29 8.34
CA ARG A 358 12.77 -7.95 7.23
C ARG A 358 11.55 -7.21 7.74
N GLN A 359 11.24 -6.07 7.15
CA GLN A 359 9.97 -5.38 7.29
C GLN A 359 9.32 -5.25 5.92
N GLU A 360 8.03 -5.54 5.84
CA GLU A 360 7.29 -5.54 4.59
C GLU A 360 5.91 -4.91 4.77
N LEU A 361 5.61 -3.90 3.95
CA LEU A 361 4.25 -3.43 3.75
C LEU A 361 3.66 -4.15 2.52
N ASP A 362 2.74 -5.08 2.77
CA ASP A 362 1.95 -5.73 1.73
C ASP A 362 0.79 -4.81 1.35
N LEU A 363 0.95 -4.10 0.24
CA LEU A 363 -0.04 -3.15 -0.29
C LEU A 363 -1.33 -3.86 -0.71
N ARG A 364 -1.24 -5.13 -1.12
CA ARG A 364 -2.37 -5.88 -1.66
C ARG A 364 -3.35 -6.26 -0.55
N SER A 365 -2.83 -6.71 0.58
CA SER A 365 -3.62 -7.08 1.75
C SER A 365 -3.82 -5.94 2.74
N GLY A 366 -2.97 -4.90 2.70
CA GLY A 366 -2.99 -3.77 3.62
C GLY A 366 -2.38 -4.08 4.98
N MET A 367 -1.33 -4.91 5.00
CA MET A 367 -0.70 -5.41 6.21
C MET A 367 0.76 -4.94 6.34
N LEU A 368 1.18 -4.74 7.59
CA LEU A 368 2.60 -4.61 7.93
C LEU A 368 3.08 -5.92 8.55
N LEU A 369 4.14 -6.47 7.96
CA LEU A 369 4.79 -7.70 8.34
C LEU A 369 6.20 -7.39 8.81
N ARG A 370 6.68 -8.09 9.84
CA ARG A 370 8.07 -7.97 10.28
C ARG A 370 8.60 -9.32 10.75
N SER A 371 9.80 -9.67 10.31
CA SER A 371 10.52 -10.87 10.72
C SER A 371 11.92 -10.49 11.16
N LEU A 372 12.33 -10.95 12.34
CA LEU A 372 13.62 -10.65 12.94
C LEU A 372 14.16 -11.92 13.60
N SER A 373 15.37 -12.33 13.24
CA SER A 373 16.14 -13.30 14.03
C SER A 373 17.24 -12.55 14.77
N PHE A 374 17.40 -12.80 16.07
CA PHE A 374 18.37 -12.09 16.89
C PHE A 374 19.04 -12.99 17.93
N GLU A 375 20.24 -12.59 18.35
CA GLU A 375 20.98 -13.16 19.48
C GLU A 375 21.12 -12.10 20.56
N ASP A 376 20.68 -12.39 21.78
CA ASP A 376 20.79 -11.44 22.90
C ASP A 376 22.14 -11.53 23.64
N GLY A 377 22.33 -10.66 24.65
CA GLY A 377 23.57 -10.61 25.43
C GLY A 377 23.92 -11.90 26.21
N GLN A 378 22.99 -12.85 26.33
CA GLN A 378 23.22 -14.17 26.93
C GLN A 378 23.48 -15.26 25.88
N GLY A 379 23.55 -14.93 24.58
CA GLY A 379 23.74 -15.90 23.49
C GLY A 379 22.48 -16.69 23.12
N ARG A 380 21.31 -16.26 23.61
CA ARG A 380 20.02 -16.89 23.26
C ARG A 380 19.57 -16.39 21.91
N ARG A 381 19.27 -17.31 21.00
CA ARG A 381 18.76 -17.04 19.65
C ARG A 381 17.24 -17.15 19.64
N SER A 382 16.60 -16.16 19.08
CA SER A 382 15.15 -16.12 18.96
C SER A 382 14.74 -15.64 17.58
N THR A 383 13.64 -16.19 17.09
CA THR A 383 12.94 -15.72 15.89
C THR A 383 11.65 -15.01 16.30
N LEU A 384 11.46 -13.79 15.79
CA LEU A 384 10.30 -12.95 16.04
C LEU A 384 9.58 -12.68 14.71
N CYS A 385 8.29 -12.99 14.64
CA CYS A 385 7.43 -12.64 13.51
C CYS A 385 6.25 -11.79 13.99
N GLU A 386 5.98 -10.69 13.31
CA GLU A 386 4.89 -9.77 13.60
C GLU A 386 4.00 -9.61 12.37
N ARG A 387 2.68 -9.61 12.59
CA ARG A 387 1.67 -9.27 11.58
C ARG A 387 0.73 -8.23 12.14
N ARG A 388 0.47 -7.15 11.39
CA ARG A 388 -0.34 -6.03 11.85
C ARG A 388 -1.28 -5.53 10.77
N LEU A 389 -2.48 -5.15 11.19
CA LEU A 389 -3.49 -4.50 10.35
C LEU A 389 -4.29 -3.45 11.14
N VAL A 390 -4.77 -2.43 10.42
CA VAL A 390 -5.90 -1.59 10.81
C VAL A 390 -7.06 -2.01 9.90
N SER A 391 -8.15 -2.52 10.48
CA SER A 391 -9.17 -3.24 9.73
C SER A 391 -9.90 -2.31 8.76
N MET A 392 -9.93 -2.69 7.48
CA MET A 392 -10.71 -1.98 6.47
C MET A 392 -12.16 -2.49 6.44
N GLY A 393 -12.41 -3.71 6.95
CA GLY A 393 -13.73 -4.32 7.05
C GLY A 393 -14.53 -3.90 8.28
N ASP A 394 -13.85 -3.51 9.36
CA ASP A 394 -14.44 -2.91 10.56
C ASP A 394 -13.62 -1.68 10.96
N MET A 395 -14.19 -0.49 10.77
CA MET A 395 -13.46 0.76 10.94
C MET A 395 -12.93 1.01 12.36
N HIS A 396 -13.47 0.32 13.36
CA HIS A 396 -13.09 0.53 14.76
C HIS A 396 -11.97 -0.42 15.24
N LEU A 397 -11.56 -1.41 14.44
CA LEU A 397 -10.65 -2.46 14.90
C LEU A 397 -9.22 -2.34 14.37
N GLY A 398 -8.24 -2.53 15.26
CA GLY A 398 -6.84 -2.82 14.94
C GLY A 398 -6.45 -4.19 15.46
N ALA A 399 -5.53 -4.88 14.76
CA ALA A 399 -5.05 -6.19 15.19
C ALA A 399 -3.54 -6.33 14.98
N LEU A 400 -2.90 -6.94 15.97
CA LEU A 400 -1.47 -7.22 16.03
C LEU A 400 -1.30 -8.67 16.49
N GLU A 401 -0.47 -9.41 15.79
CA GLU A 401 -0.02 -10.74 16.18
C GLU A 401 1.50 -10.76 16.25
N LEU A 402 2.04 -11.33 17.33
CA LEU A 402 3.47 -11.47 17.54
C LEU A 402 3.78 -12.91 17.93
N ALA A 403 4.64 -13.57 17.15
CA ALA A 403 5.15 -14.91 17.38
C ALA A 403 6.62 -14.83 17.80
N LEU A 404 6.95 -15.37 18.98
CA LEU A 404 8.32 -15.46 19.49
C LEU A 404 8.70 -16.94 19.63
N THR A 405 9.73 -17.37 18.90
CA THR A 405 10.27 -18.73 18.92
C THR A 405 11.57 -18.79 19.71
N ALA A 406 11.69 -19.79 20.60
CA ALA A 406 12.90 -20.03 21.39
C ALA A 406 13.83 -21.02 20.68
N ASP A 407 14.77 -20.55 19.86
CA ASP A 407 15.52 -21.43 18.94
C ASP A 407 16.51 -22.34 19.67
N ASN A 408 17.20 -21.82 20.70
CA ASN A 408 18.25 -22.56 21.42
C ASN A 408 18.19 -22.40 22.95
N TRP A 409 17.05 -22.01 23.52
CA TRP A 409 16.93 -21.69 24.95
C TRP A 409 15.60 -22.13 25.55
N SER A 410 15.51 -22.16 26.88
CA SER A 410 14.27 -22.35 27.61
C SER A 410 14.24 -21.42 28.81
N ALA A 411 13.23 -20.57 28.91
CA ALA A 411 13.11 -19.55 29.95
C ALA A 411 11.68 -19.02 30.08
N GLY A 412 11.40 -18.35 31.20
CA GLY A 412 10.16 -17.61 31.38
C GLY A 412 10.15 -16.33 30.54
N VAL A 413 9.16 -16.14 29.69
CA VAL A 413 8.89 -14.90 28.94
C VAL A 413 7.84 -14.09 29.69
N THR A 414 8.14 -12.81 29.94
CA THR A 414 7.15 -11.86 30.46
C THR A 414 6.70 -10.95 29.33
N VAL A 415 5.40 -10.90 29.07
CA VAL A 415 4.79 -10.01 28.07
C VAL A 415 4.00 -8.94 28.79
N ARG A 416 4.15 -7.68 28.37
CA ARG A 416 3.35 -6.54 28.80
C ARG A 416 2.57 -5.99 27.62
N SER A 417 1.24 -6.04 27.72
CA SER A 417 0.33 -5.44 26.74
C SER A 417 -0.45 -4.30 27.39
N ALA A 418 -0.38 -3.10 26.81
CA ALA A 418 -0.93 -1.89 27.40
C ALA A 418 -1.56 -0.94 26.36
N ILE A 419 -2.18 0.11 26.87
CA ILE A 419 -2.59 1.32 26.15
C ILE A 419 -1.86 2.49 26.80
N ASP A 420 -1.19 3.32 25.99
CA ASP A 420 -0.40 4.47 26.49
C ASP A 420 -0.97 5.80 25.99
N ALA A 421 -1.64 6.54 26.88
CA ALA A 421 -2.16 7.89 26.61
C ALA A 421 -1.21 9.01 27.07
N ARG A 422 0.02 8.69 27.47
CA ARG A 422 1.02 9.70 27.85
C ARG A 422 1.73 10.31 26.64
N VAL A 423 1.26 9.99 25.43
CA VAL A 423 1.74 10.54 24.17
C VAL A 423 1.51 12.06 24.10
N THR A 424 2.36 12.72 23.33
CA THR A 424 2.32 14.15 23.00
C THR A 424 2.51 14.32 21.50
N ASN A 425 2.13 15.49 21.00
CA ASN A 425 2.34 15.89 19.60
C ASN A 425 3.77 16.44 19.40
N ASP A 426 4.77 15.58 19.24
CA ASP A 426 6.17 15.99 19.05
C ASP A 426 6.77 15.48 17.72
N GLY A 427 5.91 14.99 16.82
CA GLY A 427 6.27 14.34 15.56
C GLY A 427 6.79 15.31 14.51
N ALA A 428 6.40 16.59 14.58
CA ALA A 428 6.86 17.64 13.68
C ALA A 428 7.89 18.55 14.37
N LYS A 429 9.12 18.62 13.83
CA LYS A 429 10.25 19.32 14.46
C LYS A 429 9.98 20.79 14.73
N LEU A 430 9.23 21.45 13.84
CA LEU A 430 8.91 22.87 13.92
C LEU A 430 8.05 23.20 15.16
N TYR A 431 7.19 22.27 15.60
CA TYR A 431 6.16 22.50 16.61
C TYR A 431 6.53 21.95 18.01
N ARG A 432 7.66 21.25 18.17
CA ARG A 432 8.12 20.68 19.45
C ARG A 432 8.27 21.67 20.61
N LYS A 433 8.40 22.97 20.30
CA LYS A 433 8.51 24.03 21.32
C LYS A 433 7.15 24.54 21.80
N PHE A 434 6.07 24.12 21.16
CA PHE A 434 4.71 24.49 21.52
C PHE A 434 4.16 23.57 22.62
N ASN A 435 3.05 23.97 23.21
CA ASN A 435 2.31 23.12 24.12
C ASN A 435 1.67 21.99 23.30
N ASN A 436 2.09 20.75 23.57
CA ASN A 436 1.74 19.57 22.77
C ASN A 436 0.96 18.52 23.58
N LYS A 437 0.40 18.90 24.74
CA LYS A 437 -0.36 18.01 25.62
C LYS A 437 -1.87 18.21 25.42
N HIS A 438 -2.43 17.50 24.43
CA HIS A 438 -3.84 17.63 24.05
C HIS A 438 -4.80 16.75 24.86
N LEU A 439 -4.30 15.73 25.57
CA LEU A 439 -5.13 14.70 26.20
C LEU A 439 -5.18 14.79 27.73
N GLU A 440 -6.38 14.57 28.25
CA GLU A 440 -6.68 14.33 29.66
C GLU A 440 -7.09 12.86 29.82
N SER A 441 -6.46 12.14 30.75
CA SER A 441 -6.85 10.78 31.10
C SER A 441 -8.04 10.80 32.05
N LEU A 442 -9.12 10.09 31.70
CA LEU A 442 -10.36 10.09 32.49
C LEU A 442 -10.50 8.82 33.35
N ALA A 443 -10.36 7.65 32.75
CA ALA A 443 -10.53 6.37 33.44
C ALA A 443 -9.75 5.25 32.76
N GLY A 444 -9.18 4.35 33.55
CA GLY A 444 -8.67 3.05 33.12
C GLY A 444 -9.43 1.94 33.82
N GLU A 445 -9.73 0.85 33.12
CA GLU A 445 -10.35 -0.32 33.75
C GLU A 445 -9.95 -1.62 33.08
N VAL A 446 -10.09 -2.73 33.81
CA VAL A 446 -9.93 -4.08 33.29
C VAL A 446 -11.24 -4.54 32.66
N VAL A 447 -11.17 -5.18 31.49
CA VAL A 447 -12.32 -5.68 30.73
C VAL A 447 -12.24 -7.20 30.65
N GLY A 448 -13.08 -7.89 31.42
CA GLY A 448 -13.00 -9.35 31.55
C GLY A 448 -11.66 -9.78 32.16
N GLU A 449 -11.14 -10.94 31.76
CA GLU A 449 -9.83 -11.42 32.25
C GLU A 449 -8.68 -10.92 31.36
N ASP A 450 -8.90 -10.80 30.05
CA ASP A 450 -7.86 -10.66 29.04
C ASP A 450 -7.81 -9.28 28.36
N GLY A 451 -8.59 -8.31 28.85
CA GLY A 451 -8.66 -6.97 28.28
C GLY A 451 -8.50 -5.83 29.26
N VAL A 452 -8.20 -4.65 28.72
CA VAL A 452 -8.15 -3.35 29.42
C VAL A 452 -8.80 -2.28 28.54
N CYS A 453 -9.35 -1.25 29.16
CA CYS A 453 -9.93 -0.10 28.49
C CYS A 453 -9.36 1.18 29.08
N LEU A 454 -9.05 2.16 28.22
CA LEU A 454 -8.61 3.49 28.60
C LEU A 454 -9.51 4.53 27.94
N LEU A 455 -10.09 5.40 28.75
CA LEU A 455 -10.89 6.54 28.32
C LEU A 455 -10.09 7.83 28.52
N VAL A 456 -9.93 8.59 27.44
CA VAL A 456 -9.30 9.90 27.42
C VAL A 456 -10.24 10.93 26.84
N ARG A 457 -9.91 12.22 26.99
CA ARG A 457 -10.62 13.32 26.36
C ARG A 457 -9.65 14.41 25.94
N THR A 458 -9.92 15.06 24.81
CA THR A 458 -9.17 16.27 24.42
C THR A 458 -9.49 17.44 25.36
N CYS A 459 -8.49 18.25 25.71
CA CYS A 459 -8.61 19.26 26.77
C CYS A 459 -9.47 20.49 26.38
N GLN A 460 -9.61 20.79 25.08
CA GLN A 460 -10.39 21.93 24.59
C GLN A 460 -11.59 21.47 23.75
N SER A 461 -11.39 20.61 22.75
CA SER A 461 -12.48 20.16 21.88
C SER A 461 -13.41 19.13 22.55
N HIS A 462 -13.00 18.61 23.71
CA HIS A 462 -13.76 17.66 24.54
C HIS A 462 -14.26 16.42 23.80
N ILE A 463 -13.51 15.97 22.80
CA ILE A 463 -13.72 14.69 22.13
C ILE A 463 -13.29 13.59 23.09
N SER A 464 -14.24 12.79 23.56
CA SER A 464 -13.96 11.61 24.37
C SER A 464 -13.57 10.46 23.45
N VAL A 465 -12.51 9.73 23.80
CA VAL A 465 -12.02 8.58 23.03
C VAL A 465 -11.76 7.42 23.96
N ALA A 466 -12.36 6.29 23.65
CA ALA A 466 -12.11 5.04 24.35
C ALA A 466 -11.32 4.08 23.47
N GLN A 467 -10.28 3.50 24.04
CA GLN A 467 -9.59 2.36 23.45
C GLN A 467 -9.75 1.16 24.37
N ALA A 468 -10.23 0.04 23.83
CA ALA A 468 -10.26 -1.23 24.54
C ALA A 468 -9.39 -2.26 23.81
N VAL A 469 -8.49 -2.89 24.55
CA VAL A 469 -7.51 -3.85 24.05
C VAL A 469 -7.77 -5.21 24.68
N ARG A 470 -7.69 -6.28 23.89
CA ARG A 470 -7.71 -7.67 24.36
C ARG A 470 -6.45 -8.39 23.92
N THR A 471 -5.78 -9.07 24.86
CA THR A 471 -4.52 -9.77 24.61
C THR A 471 -4.63 -11.24 25.00
N ARG A 472 -4.43 -12.14 24.05
CA ARG A 472 -4.45 -13.60 24.24
C ARG A 472 -3.11 -14.21 23.84
N SER A 473 -2.73 -15.28 24.52
CA SER A 473 -1.48 -15.99 24.26
C SER A 473 -1.74 -17.45 23.97
N PHE A 474 -1.00 -18.02 23.02
CA PHE A 474 -1.18 -19.39 22.56
C PHE A 474 0.17 -20.11 22.48
N LEU A 475 0.14 -21.40 22.77
CA LEU A 475 1.24 -22.35 22.58
C LEU A 475 0.68 -23.55 21.81
N ASP A 476 1.30 -23.94 20.70
CA ASP A 476 0.82 -25.01 19.82
C ASP A 476 -0.67 -24.87 19.43
N GLY A 477 -1.10 -23.63 19.19
CA GLY A 477 -2.47 -23.28 18.83
C GLY A 477 -3.49 -23.34 19.98
N LYS A 478 -3.08 -23.72 21.20
CA LYS A 478 -3.95 -23.77 22.39
C LYS A 478 -3.86 -22.46 23.17
N LEU A 479 -5.02 -21.93 23.56
CA LEU A 479 -5.11 -20.75 24.41
C LEU A 479 -4.49 -21.04 25.78
N LEU A 480 -3.62 -20.15 26.25
CA LEU A 480 -3.01 -20.24 27.56
C LEU A 480 -3.85 -19.50 28.60
N GLU A 481 -4.20 -20.20 29.68
CA GLU A 481 -4.69 -19.57 30.90
C GLU A 481 -3.50 -19.14 31.76
N VAL A 482 -3.27 -17.84 31.83
CA VAL A 482 -2.12 -17.24 32.52
C VAL A 482 -2.62 -16.23 33.55
N ARG A 483 -1.98 -16.23 34.72
CA ARG A 483 -2.22 -15.20 35.73
C ARG A 483 -1.73 -13.86 35.20
N ARG A 484 -2.62 -12.87 35.22
CA ARG A 484 -2.35 -11.51 34.74
C ARG A 484 -2.13 -10.57 35.92
N ARG A 485 -1.11 -9.75 35.84
CA ARG A 485 -0.88 -8.62 36.75
C ARG A 485 -1.30 -7.34 36.04
N VAL A 486 -2.26 -6.63 36.60
CA VAL A 486 -2.66 -5.32 36.09
C VAL A 486 -1.59 -4.29 36.42
N ILE A 487 -1.26 -3.44 35.46
CA ILE A 487 -0.47 -2.22 35.63
C ILE A 487 -1.39 -1.06 35.35
N GLU A 488 -1.47 -0.14 36.29
CA GLU A 488 -2.28 1.06 36.17
C GLU A 488 -1.50 2.26 36.70
N GLU A 489 -1.33 3.25 35.84
CA GLU A 489 -0.69 4.54 36.12
C GLU A 489 -1.54 5.63 35.45
N PRO A 490 -1.42 6.91 35.83
CA PRO A 490 -2.12 7.99 35.14
C PRO A 490 -1.85 7.99 33.63
N GLY A 491 -2.89 7.75 32.83
CA GLY A 491 -2.80 7.67 31.36
C GLY A 491 -2.16 6.39 30.83
N TYR A 492 -2.00 5.34 31.63
CA TYR A 492 -1.44 4.07 31.18
C TYR A 492 -2.12 2.91 31.88
N ILE A 493 -2.64 1.95 31.11
CA ILE A 493 -3.21 0.72 31.65
C ILE A 493 -2.78 -0.48 30.82
N GLY A 494 -2.45 -1.58 31.48
CA GLY A 494 -2.05 -2.80 30.81
C GLY A 494 -2.05 -4.02 31.70
N GLN A 495 -1.65 -5.14 31.12
CA GLN A 495 -1.49 -6.42 31.81
C GLN A 495 -0.12 -7.02 31.51
N GLU A 496 0.51 -7.57 32.54
CA GLU A 496 1.66 -8.46 32.43
C GLU A 496 1.22 -9.92 32.59
N LEU A 497 1.71 -10.77 31.71
CA LEU A 497 1.56 -12.22 31.79
C LEU A 497 2.93 -12.89 31.65
N LYS A 498 3.12 -13.99 32.37
CA LYS A 498 4.35 -14.78 32.35
C LYS A 498 4.05 -16.16 31.78
N VAL A 499 4.85 -16.59 30.82
CA VAL A 499 4.74 -17.88 30.13
C VAL A 499 6.12 -18.53 30.14
N ASP A 500 6.22 -19.79 30.55
CA ASP A 500 7.47 -20.53 30.40
C ASP A 500 7.52 -21.14 28.99
N LEU A 501 8.58 -20.84 28.25
CA LEU A 501 8.78 -21.29 26.87
C LEU A 501 9.97 -22.24 26.80
N LYS A 502 9.79 -23.40 26.17
CA LYS A 502 10.87 -24.37 25.95
C LYS A 502 11.52 -24.20 24.59
N GLN A 503 12.71 -24.77 24.44
CA GLN A 503 13.43 -24.76 23.18
C GLN A 503 12.58 -25.40 22.07
N GLY A 504 12.51 -24.72 20.93
CA GLY A 504 11.72 -25.11 19.76
C GLY A 504 10.24 -24.73 19.83
N GLU A 505 9.75 -24.22 20.97
CA GLU A 505 8.37 -23.76 21.09
C GLU A 505 8.21 -22.30 20.60
N THR A 506 7.02 -21.99 20.07
CA THR A 506 6.64 -20.64 19.63
C THR A 506 5.48 -20.11 20.47
N LEU A 507 5.71 -18.99 21.17
CA LEU A 507 4.67 -18.24 21.85
C LEU A 507 4.00 -17.27 20.87
N LEU A 508 2.71 -17.49 20.61
CA LEU A 508 1.89 -16.58 19.80
C LEU A 508 1.09 -15.63 20.68
N ILE A 509 1.12 -14.34 20.39
CA ILE A 509 0.41 -13.29 21.13
C ILE A 509 -0.50 -12.56 20.16
N GLU A 510 -1.81 -12.67 20.37
CA GLU A 510 -2.81 -11.88 19.64
C GLU A 510 -3.22 -10.67 20.50
N LYS A 511 -3.02 -9.47 19.99
CA LYS A 511 -3.47 -8.20 20.58
C LYS A 511 -4.44 -7.51 19.62
N LEU A 512 -5.70 -7.41 20.01
CA LEU A 512 -6.72 -6.67 19.28
C LEU A 512 -7.02 -5.37 20.01
N ALA A 513 -7.32 -4.32 19.27
CA ALA A 513 -7.74 -3.02 19.78
C ALA A 513 -9.05 -2.60 19.12
N SER A 514 -9.91 -1.94 19.89
CA SER A 514 -11.11 -1.25 19.40
C SER A 514 -11.03 0.22 19.82
N ILE A 515 -11.41 1.12 18.91
CA ILE A 515 -11.36 2.57 19.13
C ILE A 515 -12.73 3.17 18.81
N TYR A 516 -13.31 3.87 19.77
CA TYR A 516 -14.56 4.61 19.63
C TYR A 516 -14.40 6.03 20.15
N THR A 517 -15.17 6.95 19.58
CA THR A 517 -15.17 8.38 19.94
C THR A 517 -16.57 8.86 20.26
N SER A 518 -16.68 9.99 20.96
CA SER A 518 -17.96 10.67 21.17
C SER A 518 -18.60 11.20 19.88
N ARG A 519 -17.90 11.13 18.72
CA ARG A 519 -18.41 11.55 17.41
C ARG A 519 -19.06 10.41 16.63
N ASP A 520 -18.95 9.17 17.10
CA ASP A 520 -19.49 8.03 16.37
C ASP A 520 -21.01 8.04 16.39
N HIS A 521 -21.61 7.62 15.27
CA HIS A 521 -23.06 7.53 15.16
C HIS A 521 -23.59 6.25 15.81
N ALA A 522 -24.81 6.32 16.34
CA ALA A 522 -25.54 5.16 16.90
C ALA A 522 -24.83 4.45 18.07
N ILE A 523 -24.06 5.18 18.88
CA ILE A 523 -23.47 4.69 20.13
C ILE A 523 -24.21 5.24 21.36
N SER A 524 -24.15 4.51 22.48
CA SER A 524 -24.60 5.05 23.77
C SER A 524 -23.50 5.85 24.47
N GLU A 525 -22.27 5.32 24.48
CA GLU A 525 -21.08 5.91 25.11
C GLU A 525 -19.85 5.19 24.52
N CYS A 526 -18.77 5.91 24.24
CA CYS A 526 -17.62 5.36 23.51
C CYS A 526 -16.90 4.22 24.26
N GLY A 527 -16.74 4.31 25.57
CA GLY A 527 -16.17 3.25 26.41
C GLY A 527 -17.01 1.98 26.38
N LEU A 528 -18.33 2.11 26.51
CA LEU A 528 -19.24 0.98 26.43
C LEU A 528 -19.16 0.27 25.08
N GLU A 529 -19.15 1.01 23.98
CA GLU A 529 -19.09 0.41 22.64
C GLU A 529 -17.71 -0.18 22.31
N ALA A 530 -16.61 0.45 22.73
CA ALA A 530 -15.27 -0.14 22.62
C ALA A 530 -15.20 -1.50 23.34
N ARG A 531 -15.69 -1.57 24.59
CA ARG A 531 -15.74 -2.84 25.35
C ARG A 531 -16.61 -3.90 24.67
N LYS A 532 -17.77 -3.53 24.13
CA LYS A 532 -18.64 -4.46 23.40
C LYS A 532 -17.99 -4.96 22.11
N ALA A 533 -17.36 -4.06 21.35
CA ALA A 533 -16.67 -4.40 20.11
C ALA A 533 -15.53 -5.38 20.37
N ILE A 534 -14.66 -5.10 21.34
CA ILE A 534 -13.54 -6.00 21.65
C ILE A 534 -13.99 -7.34 22.23
N ALA A 535 -15.10 -7.38 22.99
CA ALA A 535 -15.67 -8.62 23.50
C ALA A 535 -16.23 -9.51 22.37
N ARG A 536 -16.80 -8.88 21.33
CA ARG A 536 -17.40 -9.57 20.16
C ARG A 536 -16.39 -9.88 19.06
N ALA A 537 -15.25 -9.19 19.03
CA ALA A 537 -14.23 -9.39 18.02
C ALA A 537 -13.75 -10.86 18.01
N GLY A 538 -13.65 -11.44 16.80
CA GLY A 538 -13.05 -12.75 16.59
C GLY A 538 -11.56 -12.79 16.92
N ARG A 539 -10.89 -13.88 16.56
CA ARG A 539 -9.41 -13.95 16.61
C ARG A 539 -8.79 -13.13 15.49
N PHE A 540 -7.47 -12.95 15.53
CA PHE A 540 -6.71 -12.24 14.50
C PHE A 540 -7.12 -12.66 13.08
N GLU A 541 -7.17 -13.97 12.80
CA GLU A 541 -7.53 -14.52 11.48
C GLU A 541 -8.94 -14.13 11.00
N ALA A 542 -9.90 -13.93 11.90
CA ALA A 542 -11.25 -13.50 11.52
C ALA A 542 -11.26 -12.03 11.06
N VAL A 543 -10.58 -11.16 11.82
CA VAL A 543 -10.42 -9.74 11.46
C VAL A 543 -9.61 -9.61 10.16
N LEU A 544 -8.57 -10.42 10.00
CA LEU A 544 -7.77 -10.48 8.79
C LEU A 544 -8.59 -10.85 7.56
N ALA A 545 -9.45 -11.87 7.65
CA ALA A 545 -10.27 -12.32 6.52
C ALA A 545 -11.20 -11.21 6.00
N GLU A 546 -11.86 -10.48 6.90
CA GLU A 546 -12.73 -9.35 6.55
C GLU A 546 -11.93 -8.17 5.97
N HIS A 547 -10.78 -7.85 6.59
CA HIS A 547 -9.87 -6.81 6.13
C HIS A 547 -9.34 -7.07 4.70
N VAL A 548 -8.83 -8.28 4.43
CA VAL A 548 -8.32 -8.66 3.10
C VAL A 548 -9.43 -8.66 2.06
N LEU A 549 -10.64 -9.07 2.43
CA LEU A 549 -11.79 -9.01 1.53
C LEU A 549 -12.13 -7.56 1.16
N ALA A 550 -12.12 -6.64 2.12
CA ALA A 550 -12.33 -5.22 1.89
C ALA A 550 -11.26 -4.63 0.95
N TRP A 551 -9.97 -4.91 1.21
CA TRP A 551 -8.88 -4.49 0.32
C TRP A 551 -8.98 -5.06 -1.09
N LYS A 552 -9.38 -6.34 -1.23
CA LYS A 552 -9.63 -6.95 -2.53
C LYS A 552 -10.72 -6.21 -3.31
N HIS A 553 -11.77 -5.73 -2.62
CA HIS A 553 -12.81 -4.91 -3.24
C HIS A 553 -12.31 -3.52 -3.63
N LEU A 554 -11.47 -2.89 -2.80
CA LEU A 554 -10.83 -1.62 -3.12
C LEU A 554 -9.92 -1.76 -4.35
N TRP A 555 -8.97 -2.70 -4.36
CA TRP A 555 -8.06 -2.88 -5.49
C TRP A 555 -8.77 -3.21 -6.80
N ARG A 556 -9.89 -3.95 -6.75
CA ARG A 556 -10.71 -4.20 -7.95
C ARG A 556 -11.28 -2.91 -8.57
N ARG A 557 -11.50 -1.86 -7.78
CA ARG A 557 -12.06 -0.57 -8.22
C ARG A 557 -11.00 0.49 -8.50
N PHE A 558 -9.90 0.45 -7.73
CA PHE A 558 -8.95 1.55 -7.67
C PHE A 558 -7.62 1.30 -8.37
N ASP A 559 -7.23 0.04 -8.62
CA ASP A 559 -5.93 -0.26 -9.25
C ASP A 559 -5.83 0.38 -10.64
N VAL A 560 -4.71 1.07 -10.87
CA VAL A 560 -4.28 1.58 -12.17
C VAL A 560 -3.15 0.67 -12.61
N HIS A 561 -3.50 -0.35 -13.41
CA HIS A 561 -2.54 -1.37 -13.81
C HIS A 561 -1.76 -0.89 -15.03
N ILE A 562 -0.44 -0.81 -14.88
CA ILE A 562 0.49 -0.49 -15.96
C ILE A 562 1.29 -1.73 -16.35
N GLN A 563 1.57 -1.87 -17.65
CA GLN A 563 2.50 -2.85 -18.19
C GLN A 563 3.66 -2.10 -18.86
N PRO A 564 4.84 -2.02 -18.22
CA PRO A 564 6.03 -1.43 -18.81
C PRO A 564 6.55 -2.21 -20.03
N THR A 565 7.24 -1.53 -20.94
CA THR A 565 7.87 -2.14 -22.14
C THR A 565 9.16 -2.90 -21.83
N ASP A 566 9.85 -2.54 -20.76
CA ASP A 566 11.05 -3.24 -20.26
C ASP A 566 10.90 -3.54 -18.77
N GLN A 567 11.32 -4.73 -18.34
CA GLN A 567 11.44 -5.11 -16.92
C GLN A 567 12.50 -4.25 -16.19
N GLY A 568 13.45 -3.68 -16.95
CA GLY A 568 14.53 -2.80 -16.48
C GLY A 568 14.14 -1.35 -16.21
N PHE A 569 12.85 -1.02 -16.05
CA PHE A 569 12.47 0.29 -15.52
C PHE A 569 13.14 0.41 -14.14
N LYS A 570 14.15 1.30 -14.00
CA LYS A 570 15.13 1.36 -12.90
C LYS A 570 14.55 1.53 -11.49
N SER A 571 13.23 1.55 -11.36
CA SER A 571 12.46 1.69 -10.14
C SER A 571 11.18 0.89 -10.33
N ASN A 572 10.75 0.18 -9.30
CA ASN A 572 9.54 -0.64 -9.32
C ASN A 572 8.28 0.25 -9.37
N VAL A 573 8.04 0.90 -10.52
CA VAL A 573 6.97 1.87 -10.74
C VAL A 573 5.59 1.30 -10.44
N PRO A 574 5.24 0.04 -10.82
CA PRO A 574 3.97 -0.54 -10.43
C PRO A 574 3.77 -0.56 -8.91
N MET A 575 4.81 -0.89 -8.12
CA MET A 575 4.75 -0.83 -6.66
C MET A 575 4.58 0.61 -6.16
N LEU A 576 5.38 1.56 -6.65
CA LEU A 576 5.29 2.96 -6.22
C LEU A 576 3.93 3.59 -6.52
N LEU A 577 3.36 3.31 -7.69
CA LEU A 577 2.02 3.76 -8.05
C LEU A 577 0.97 3.19 -7.09
N ARG A 578 1.08 1.90 -6.73
CA ARG A 578 0.21 1.25 -5.75
C ARG A 578 0.44 1.74 -4.33
N LEU A 579 1.65 2.10 -3.95
CA LEU A 579 1.94 2.73 -2.66
C LEU A 579 1.20 4.07 -2.55
N ASN A 580 1.27 4.90 -3.58
CA ASN A 580 0.55 6.17 -3.62
C ASN A 580 -0.97 5.98 -3.56
N MET A 581 -1.52 4.98 -4.28
CA MET A 581 -2.93 4.62 -4.21
C MET A 581 -3.33 4.09 -2.83
N PHE A 582 -2.47 3.27 -2.21
CA PHE A 582 -2.66 2.71 -0.88
C PHE A 582 -2.80 3.83 0.16
N HIS A 583 -1.90 4.82 0.15
CA HIS A 583 -1.97 5.98 1.05
C HIS A 583 -3.25 6.81 0.87
N LEU A 584 -3.73 7.00 -0.36
CA LEU A 584 -5.02 7.65 -0.60
C LEU A 584 -6.19 6.86 0.02
N LEU A 585 -6.21 5.54 -0.19
CA LEU A 585 -7.29 4.66 0.26
C LEU A 585 -7.34 4.47 1.77
N GLN A 586 -6.21 4.61 2.48
CA GLN A 586 -6.21 4.61 3.95
C GLN A 586 -6.46 5.99 4.55
N ALA A 587 -6.14 7.08 3.84
CA ALA A 587 -6.49 8.43 4.28
C ALA A 587 -8.00 8.68 4.17
N VAL A 588 -8.59 8.30 3.04
CA VAL A 588 -10.04 8.34 2.81
C VAL A 588 -10.54 7.08 2.10
N SER A 589 -11.53 6.45 2.70
CA SER A 589 -12.00 5.10 2.34
C SER A 589 -13.53 5.05 2.35
N PRO A 590 -14.17 3.89 2.05
CA PRO A 590 -15.59 3.69 2.31
C PRO A 590 -16.02 4.04 3.74
N ASN A 591 -15.14 3.86 4.73
CA ASN A 591 -15.42 4.18 6.14
C ASN A 591 -15.43 5.69 6.43
N SER A 592 -14.93 6.51 5.50
CA SER A 592 -14.99 7.97 5.59
C SER A 592 -16.37 8.52 5.24
N ILE A 593 -17.24 7.71 4.61
CA ILE A 593 -18.56 8.15 4.16
C ILE A 593 -19.44 8.49 5.38
N GLY A 594 -20.01 9.69 5.37
CA GLY A 594 -20.85 10.19 6.45
C GLY A 594 -20.10 10.78 7.65
N LEU A 595 -18.79 10.58 7.76
CA LEU A 595 -17.96 11.28 8.74
C LEU A 595 -17.86 12.76 8.40
N ASP A 596 -17.62 13.59 9.42
CA ASP A 596 -17.46 15.02 9.27
C ASP A 596 -15.96 15.40 9.25
N ILE A 597 -15.32 15.10 8.12
CA ILE A 597 -13.87 15.21 7.90
C ILE A 597 -13.56 15.77 6.51
N GLY A 598 -12.46 16.51 6.38
CA GLY A 598 -11.82 16.80 5.08
C GLY A 598 -10.59 15.91 4.87
N VAL A 599 -9.76 16.25 3.88
CA VAL A 599 -8.53 15.49 3.59
C VAL A 599 -7.28 16.32 3.86
N PRO A 600 -6.46 15.96 4.86
CA PRO A 600 -5.20 16.67 5.15
C PRO A 600 -4.16 16.47 4.05
N ALA A 601 -3.30 17.47 3.87
CA ALA A 601 -2.18 17.41 2.92
C ALA A 601 -1.16 16.29 3.22
N ARG A 602 -1.14 15.79 4.46
CA ARG A 602 -0.27 14.69 4.93
C ARG A 602 -0.99 13.35 5.19
N GLY A 603 -2.26 13.28 4.82
CA GLY A 603 -3.15 12.22 5.30
C GLY A 603 -3.15 12.15 6.84
N TRP A 604 -3.39 10.95 7.39
CA TRP A 604 -3.36 10.69 8.84
C TRP A 604 -2.05 10.01 9.26
N THR A 605 -0.93 10.38 8.64
CA THR A 605 0.36 9.66 8.80
C THR A 605 1.41 10.40 9.63
N GLY A 606 1.11 11.64 10.02
CA GLY A 606 1.99 12.46 10.85
C GLY A 606 1.43 13.87 11.08
N GLU A 607 2.25 14.72 11.69
CA GLU A 607 1.84 15.99 12.30
C GLU A 607 2.29 17.22 11.49
N ALA A 608 3.01 17.05 10.39
CA ALA A 608 3.34 18.16 9.50
C ALA A 608 2.06 18.84 8.97
N TYR A 609 2.11 20.17 8.87
CA TYR A 609 0.94 21.04 8.63
C TYR A 609 -0.20 20.86 9.64
N GLN A 610 0.08 20.31 10.83
CA GLN A 610 -0.88 20.15 11.92
C GLN A 610 -2.12 19.33 11.52
N GLY A 611 -2.02 18.57 10.42
CA GLY A 611 -3.14 17.85 9.81
C GLY A 611 -4.21 18.75 9.19
N HIS A 612 -3.92 20.01 8.87
CA HIS A 612 -4.87 20.94 8.26
C HIS A 612 -5.25 20.56 6.81
N ILE A 613 -6.43 21.02 6.41
CA ILE A 613 -7.04 20.82 5.09
C ILE A 613 -6.82 22.08 4.26
N PHE A 614 -6.21 21.89 3.09
CA PHE A 614 -5.85 22.92 2.11
C PHE A 614 -6.67 22.74 0.82
N TRP A 615 -6.25 23.40 -0.25
CA TRP A 615 -6.77 23.20 -1.61
C TRP A 615 -6.36 21.87 -2.28
N ASP A 616 -5.52 21.04 -1.64
CA ASP A 616 -4.97 19.78 -2.16
C ASP A 616 -6.05 18.78 -2.65
N GLU A 617 -7.29 18.95 -2.21
CA GLU A 617 -8.47 18.25 -2.71
C GLU A 617 -8.59 18.33 -4.26
N LEU A 618 -8.09 19.40 -4.90
CA LEU A 618 -7.99 19.52 -6.37
C LEU A 618 -7.20 18.40 -7.03
N PHE A 619 -6.20 17.84 -6.34
CA PHE A 619 -5.39 16.73 -6.85
C PHE A 619 -6.00 15.38 -6.49
N ILE A 620 -6.73 15.32 -5.37
CA ILE A 620 -7.25 14.08 -4.78
C ILE A 620 -8.59 13.69 -5.42
N PHE A 621 -9.54 14.62 -5.54
CA PHE A 621 -10.90 14.30 -5.99
C PHE A 621 -10.99 13.80 -7.44
N PRO A 622 -10.17 14.23 -8.41
CA PRO A 622 -10.17 13.64 -9.74
C PRO A 622 -10.01 12.12 -9.75
N PHE A 623 -9.25 11.56 -8.81
CA PHE A 623 -9.10 10.11 -8.67
C PHE A 623 -10.37 9.43 -8.13
N PHE A 624 -10.99 10.02 -7.11
CA PHE A 624 -12.18 9.45 -6.45
C PHE A 624 -13.48 9.65 -7.24
N ASN A 625 -13.63 10.76 -7.95
CA ASN A 625 -14.83 11.06 -8.76
C ASN A 625 -15.14 9.95 -9.75
N TYR A 626 -14.09 9.42 -10.40
CA TYR A 626 -14.22 8.33 -11.35
C TYR A 626 -14.27 6.94 -10.71
N ARG A 627 -14.29 6.75 -9.39
CA ARG A 627 -14.23 5.39 -8.79
C ARG A 627 -15.22 5.18 -7.66
N MET A 628 -15.24 6.10 -6.71
CA MET A 628 -16.15 6.09 -5.58
C MET A 628 -16.55 7.52 -5.22
N PRO A 629 -17.36 8.18 -6.07
CA PRO A 629 -17.79 9.56 -5.88
C PRO A 629 -18.51 9.79 -4.55
N GLU A 630 -19.04 8.74 -3.91
CA GLU A 630 -19.65 8.81 -2.58
C GLU A 630 -18.67 9.32 -1.50
N ILE A 631 -17.37 9.04 -1.67
CA ILE A 631 -16.31 9.59 -0.81
C ILE A 631 -16.19 11.10 -1.06
N THR A 632 -16.02 11.52 -2.32
CA THR A 632 -15.94 12.95 -2.68
C THR A 632 -17.15 13.73 -2.17
N ARG A 633 -18.36 13.19 -2.34
CA ARG A 633 -19.60 13.80 -1.84
C ARG A 633 -19.51 14.06 -0.33
N SER A 634 -19.04 13.08 0.44
CA SER A 634 -18.89 13.23 1.90
C SER A 634 -17.86 14.28 2.27
N LEU A 635 -16.74 14.35 1.54
CA LEU A 635 -15.69 15.34 1.78
C LEU A 635 -16.12 16.76 1.37
N LEU A 636 -16.93 16.91 0.32
CA LEU A 636 -17.54 18.19 -0.01
C LEU A 636 -18.54 18.67 1.06
N MET A 637 -19.20 17.74 1.77
CA MET A 637 -20.06 18.10 2.90
C MET A 637 -19.27 18.71 4.07
N TYR A 638 -17.99 18.37 4.24
CA TYR A 638 -17.13 19.05 5.20
C TYR A 638 -17.06 20.56 4.89
N ARG A 639 -16.77 20.93 3.63
CA ARG A 639 -16.77 22.35 3.20
C ARG A 639 -18.13 23.02 3.38
N TYR A 640 -19.21 22.35 2.98
CA TYR A 640 -20.56 22.90 3.12
C TYR A 640 -20.94 23.19 4.58
N ARG A 641 -20.58 22.29 5.52
CA ARG A 641 -20.85 22.49 6.95
C ARG A 641 -20.07 23.66 7.57
N ARG A 642 -18.98 24.12 6.93
CA ARG A 642 -18.18 25.28 7.33
C ARG A 642 -18.52 26.56 6.56
N LEU A 643 -19.54 26.53 5.71
CA LEU A 643 -19.95 27.68 4.90
C LEU A 643 -20.35 28.90 5.74
N GLY A 644 -20.89 28.67 6.95
CA GLY A 644 -21.20 29.75 7.90
C GLY A 644 -19.96 30.53 8.34
N GLU A 645 -18.88 29.82 8.67
CA GLU A 645 -17.62 30.43 9.11
C GLU A 645 -16.95 31.20 7.95
N ALA A 646 -16.95 30.62 6.75
CA ALA A 646 -16.44 31.31 5.55
C ALA A 646 -17.20 32.61 5.24
N ARG A 647 -18.52 32.66 5.50
CA ARG A 647 -19.33 33.89 5.37
C ARG A 647 -18.97 34.92 6.44
N ALA A 648 -18.77 34.48 7.69
CA ALA A 648 -18.36 35.36 8.79
C ALA A 648 -16.98 35.96 8.53
N ALA A 649 -16.04 35.17 8.01
CA ALA A 649 -14.72 35.63 7.60
C ALA A 649 -14.82 36.68 6.48
N ALA A 650 -15.64 36.44 5.45
CA ALA A 650 -15.86 37.42 4.37
C ALA A 650 -16.41 38.74 4.91
N ALA A 651 -17.46 38.68 5.74
CA ALA A 651 -18.08 39.87 6.33
C ALA A 651 -17.10 40.66 7.22
N THR A 652 -16.29 39.96 8.03
CA THR A 652 -15.25 40.57 8.88
C THR A 652 -14.19 41.29 8.04
N ALA A 653 -13.85 40.75 6.87
CA ALA A 653 -12.94 41.36 5.92
C ALA A 653 -13.59 42.46 5.04
N GLY A 654 -14.89 42.76 5.23
CA GLY A 654 -15.63 43.78 4.48
C GLY A 654 -16.17 43.29 3.12
N TYR A 655 -16.18 41.98 2.88
CA TYR A 655 -16.64 41.33 1.65
C TYR A 655 -18.00 40.64 1.85
N LYS A 656 -18.59 40.17 0.74
CA LYS A 656 -19.81 39.35 0.74
C LYS A 656 -19.47 37.89 0.40
N GLY A 657 -20.45 37.00 0.46
CA GLY A 657 -20.27 35.61 0.05
C GLY A 657 -19.45 34.81 1.05
N ALA A 658 -18.75 33.78 0.55
CA ALA A 658 -17.94 32.88 1.37
C ALA A 658 -16.44 33.00 1.06
N MET A 659 -15.67 33.43 2.06
CA MET A 659 -14.22 33.48 2.05
C MET A 659 -13.68 32.32 2.88
N PHE A 660 -13.50 31.16 2.23
CA PHE A 660 -12.93 29.98 2.90
C PHE A 660 -11.47 30.24 3.34
N PRO A 661 -11.04 29.64 4.46
CA PRO A 661 -9.68 29.81 4.96
C PRO A 661 -8.66 29.06 4.08
N TRP A 662 -7.41 29.53 4.09
CA TRP A 662 -6.29 28.82 3.47
C TRP A 662 -6.02 27.49 4.18
N GLN A 663 -5.92 27.54 5.51
CA GLN A 663 -5.80 26.36 6.36
C GLN A 663 -7.08 26.16 7.15
N SER A 664 -7.71 24.99 6.98
CA SER A 664 -8.95 24.64 7.68
C SER A 664 -8.75 23.40 8.54
N ALA A 665 -9.40 23.35 9.69
CA ALA A 665 -9.37 22.20 10.59
C ALA A 665 -10.79 21.85 11.08
N SER A 666 -11.11 22.03 12.36
CA SER A 666 -12.36 21.51 12.92
C SER A 666 -13.59 22.32 12.51
N ASN A 667 -13.60 23.63 12.74
CA ASN A 667 -14.80 24.48 12.64
C ASN A 667 -14.83 25.38 11.39
N GLY A 668 -13.73 25.48 10.65
CA GLY A 668 -13.63 26.29 9.44
C GLY A 668 -13.03 27.68 9.62
N GLU A 669 -12.51 28.00 10.82
CA GLU A 669 -11.70 29.20 11.04
C GLU A 669 -10.38 29.13 10.23
N GLU A 670 -9.74 30.29 10.06
CA GLU A 670 -8.41 30.38 9.46
C GLU A 670 -7.34 29.95 10.46
N GLU A 671 -6.69 28.82 10.19
CA GLU A 671 -5.65 28.24 11.03
C GLU A 671 -4.23 28.61 10.57
N THR A 672 -4.10 29.45 9.53
CA THR A 672 -2.78 29.93 9.09
C THR A 672 -2.12 30.72 10.22
N GLN A 673 -0.90 30.31 10.57
CA GLN A 673 -0.08 30.98 11.56
C GLN A 673 0.18 32.43 11.16
N ALA A 674 0.25 33.35 12.14
CA ALA A 674 0.61 34.74 11.86
C ALA A 674 2.12 34.92 11.59
N PHE A 675 2.94 34.03 12.16
CA PHE A 675 4.40 34.07 12.04
C PHE A 675 4.99 32.66 12.00
N ASN A 676 6.03 32.48 11.20
CA ASN A 676 6.85 31.27 11.12
C ASN A 676 8.28 31.57 11.57
N LEU A 677 8.92 30.62 12.27
CA LEU A 677 10.33 30.72 12.63
C LEU A 677 11.18 30.19 11.46
N ASN A 678 12.06 31.03 10.89
CA ASN A 678 13.05 30.54 9.94
C ASN A 678 14.18 29.82 10.69
N PRO A 679 14.41 28.51 10.48
CA PRO A 679 15.45 27.77 11.20
C PRO A 679 16.88 28.19 10.83
N ARG A 680 17.10 28.87 9.69
CA ARG A 680 18.42 29.33 9.26
C ARG A 680 18.83 30.62 9.95
N SER A 681 17.95 31.62 9.94
CA SER A 681 18.21 32.94 10.54
C SER A 681 17.84 33.01 12.02
N GLN A 682 17.03 32.06 12.51
CA GLN A 682 16.40 32.07 13.84
C GLN A 682 15.49 33.29 14.07
N ARG A 683 14.96 33.90 12.99
CA ARG A 683 14.03 35.03 13.05
C ARG A 683 12.58 34.60 12.81
N TRP A 684 11.66 35.30 13.46
CA TRP A 684 10.23 35.18 13.20
C TRP A 684 9.86 36.03 11.99
N VAL A 685 9.38 35.37 10.95
CA VAL A 685 8.93 35.96 9.69
C VAL A 685 7.41 35.93 9.67
N ARG A 686 6.78 37.00 9.18
CA ARG A 686 5.32 37.05 9.04
C ARG A 686 4.87 36.03 7.98
N ASP A 687 3.82 35.28 8.27
CA ASP A 687 3.20 34.41 7.28
C ASP A 687 1.93 35.10 6.76
N ASN A 688 1.93 35.35 5.45
CA ASN A 688 0.85 36.04 4.75
C ASN A 688 0.01 35.08 3.89
N SER A 689 0.16 33.77 4.07
CA SER A 689 -0.51 32.74 3.25
C SER A 689 -2.04 32.76 3.35
N TYR A 690 -2.60 33.36 4.40
CA TYR A 690 -4.05 33.62 4.50
C TYR A 690 -4.60 34.51 3.36
N LEU A 691 -3.72 35.21 2.61
CA LEU A 691 -4.08 35.95 1.40
C LEU A 691 -4.31 35.06 0.17
N GLN A 692 -4.11 33.75 0.27
CA GLN A 692 -4.44 32.78 -0.80
C GLN A 692 -5.96 32.56 -0.92
N ARG A 693 -6.64 33.58 -1.44
CA ARG A 693 -8.11 33.58 -1.59
C ARG A 693 -8.63 32.60 -2.64
N HIS A 694 -7.73 31.99 -3.43
CA HIS A 694 -8.06 31.05 -4.49
C HIS A 694 -8.60 29.70 -4.00
N VAL A 695 -8.49 29.38 -2.70
CA VAL A 695 -9.07 28.18 -2.09
C VAL A 695 -10.59 28.05 -2.34
N GLY A 696 -11.32 29.16 -2.36
CA GLY A 696 -12.74 29.15 -2.73
C GLY A 696 -12.96 28.65 -4.16
N SER A 697 -12.14 29.10 -5.10
CA SER A 697 -12.20 28.63 -6.50
C SER A 697 -11.86 27.15 -6.64
N ALA A 698 -10.93 26.64 -5.83
CA ALA A 698 -10.63 25.21 -5.76
C ALA A 698 -11.86 24.39 -5.32
N ILE A 699 -12.58 24.85 -4.30
CA ILE A 699 -13.82 24.21 -3.82
C ILE A 699 -14.90 24.23 -4.91
N ALA A 700 -15.10 25.37 -5.59
CA ALA A 700 -16.07 25.47 -6.69
C ALA A 700 -15.71 24.53 -7.86
N GLN A 701 -14.43 24.40 -8.19
CA GLN A 701 -13.92 23.45 -9.18
C GLN A 701 -14.24 22.01 -8.79
N ASN A 702 -13.97 21.64 -7.54
CA ASN A 702 -14.23 20.31 -7.01
C ASN A 702 -15.73 19.96 -7.06
N VAL A 703 -16.61 20.88 -6.67
CA VAL A 703 -18.08 20.72 -6.76
C VAL A 703 -18.51 20.52 -8.21
N TRP A 704 -18.01 21.34 -9.13
CA TRP A 704 -18.38 21.27 -10.55
C TRP A 704 -17.91 19.97 -11.20
N GLN A 705 -16.64 19.58 -11.00
CA GLN A 705 -16.09 18.34 -11.53
C GLN A 705 -16.83 17.10 -10.97
N TYR A 706 -17.13 17.11 -9.67
CA TYR A 706 -17.95 16.07 -9.06
C TYR A 706 -19.31 15.94 -9.77
N PHE A 707 -20.00 17.05 -10.00
CA PHE A 707 -21.28 17.06 -10.71
C PHE A 707 -21.14 16.60 -12.16
N GLN A 708 -20.11 17.05 -12.89
CA GLN A 708 -19.91 16.66 -14.30
C GLN A 708 -19.73 15.15 -14.47
N VAL A 709 -18.96 14.50 -13.57
CA VAL A 709 -18.69 13.06 -13.58
C VAL A 709 -19.91 12.24 -13.11
N THR A 710 -20.59 12.69 -12.05
CA THR A 710 -21.65 11.88 -11.40
C THR A 710 -23.05 12.16 -11.91
N ARG A 711 -23.32 13.41 -12.33
CA ARG A 711 -24.65 13.97 -12.52
C ARG A 711 -25.52 13.87 -11.25
N ASP A 712 -24.93 13.98 -10.05
CA ASP A 712 -25.68 14.04 -8.79
C ASP A 712 -26.42 15.40 -8.66
N VAL A 713 -27.61 15.46 -9.27
CA VAL A 713 -28.50 16.61 -9.26
C VAL A 713 -28.99 16.93 -7.85
N GLU A 714 -29.22 15.92 -7.01
CA GLU A 714 -29.68 16.11 -5.64
C GLU A 714 -28.62 16.85 -4.81
N PHE A 715 -27.35 16.43 -4.89
CA PHE A 715 -26.24 17.12 -4.25
C PHE A 715 -26.09 18.55 -4.78
N LEU A 716 -26.13 18.76 -6.10
CA LEU A 716 -26.02 20.09 -6.69
C LEU A 716 -27.13 21.02 -6.18
N HIS A 717 -28.39 20.56 -6.18
CA HIS A 717 -29.53 21.36 -5.74
C HIS A 717 -29.48 21.65 -4.23
N ALA A 718 -29.15 20.65 -3.42
CA ALA A 718 -29.19 20.77 -1.97
C ALA A 718 -28.01 21.56 -1.40
N TYR A 719 -26.80 21.39 -1.97
CA TYR A 719 -25.55 21.86 -1.37
C TYR A 719 -24.61 22.54 -2.37
N GLY A 720 -24.33 21.91 -3.51
CA GLY A 720 -23.29 22.35 -4.44
C GLY A 720 -23.54 23.75 -5.02
N ALA A 721 -24.80 24.05 -5.36
CA ALA A 721 -25.16 25.36 -5.90
C ALA A 721 -24.98 26.48 -4.87
N GLU A 722 -25.33 26.25 -3.60
CA GLU A 722 -25.13 27.26 -2.54
C GLU A 722 -23.64 27.57 -2.35
N LEU A 723 -22.77 26.54 -2.36
CA LEU A 723 -21.32 26.72 -2.32
C LEU A 723 -20.81 27.60 -3.47
N ILE A 724 -21.10 27.21 -4.72
CA ILE A 724 -20.61 27.92 -5.91
C ILE A 724 -21.12 29.36 -5.94
N LEU A 725 -22.41 29.58 -5.65
CA LEU A 725 -23.01 30.91 -5.65
C LEU A 725 -22.38 31.81 -4.58
N ASP A 726 -22.16 31.33 -3.35
CA ASP A 726 -21.52 32.17 -2.33
C ASP A 726 -20.04 32.48 -2.60
N ILE A 727 -19.30 31.55 -3.20
CA ILE A 727 -17.93 31.81 -3.62
C ILE A 727 -17.91 32.85 -4.75
N ALA A 728 -18.85 32.78 -5.70
CA ALA A 728 -19.01 33.79 -6.75
C ALA A 728 -19.31 35.19 -6.18
N ARG A 729 -20.15 35.27 -5.13
CA ARG A 729 -20.41 36.53 -4.41
C ARG A 729 -19.16 37.12 -3.78
N PHE A 730 -18.32 36.27 -3.19
CA PHE A 730 -17.03 36.71 -2.65
C PHE A 730 -16.18 37.35 -3.75
N TRP A 731 -15.97 36.65 -4.87
CA TRP A 731 -15.20 37.18 -6.00
C TRP A 731 -15.76 38.47 -6.58
N SER A 732 -17.09 38.56 -6.74
CA SER A 732 -17.74 39.79 -7.20
C SER A 732 -17.59 40.97 -6.23
N SER A 733 -17.51 40.69 -4.92
CA SER A 733 -17.42 41.71 -3.88
C SER A 733 -15.99 42.24 -3.66
N ILE A 734 -14.96 41.42 -3.88
CA ILE A 734 -13.56 41.85 -3.82
C ILE A 734 -13.10 42.53 -5.13
N ALA A 735 -13.73 42.21 -6.25
CA ALA A 735 -13.40 42.83 -7.54
C ALA A 735 -13.79 44.32 -7.58
N SER A 736 -12.84 45.16 -7.95
CA SER A 736 -13.01 46.61 -8.14
C SER A 736 -12.90 46.98 -9.61
N PHE A 737 -13.66 47.96 -10.10
CA PHE A 737 -13.58 48.42 -11.48
C PHE A 737 -12.57 49.57 -11.60
N ASP A 738 -11.64 49.48 -12.53
CA ASP A 738 -10.72 50.54 -12.90
C ASP A 738 -11.26 51.26 -14.15
N ASP A 739 -11.75 52.48 -13.96
CA ASP A 739 -12.34 53.30 -15.04
C ASP A 739 -11.33 53.66 -16.14
N ALA A 740 -10.04 53.80 -15.81
CA ALA A 740 -9.01 54.16 -16.78
C ALA A 740 -8.69 52.98 -17.72
N ARG A 741 -8.74 51.75 -17.20
CA ARG A 741 -8.53 50.51 -17.97
C ARG A 741 -9.82 49.97 -18.57
N GLY A 742 -10.98 50.38 -18.06
CA GLY A 742 -12.27 49.81 -18.41
C GLY A 742 -12.39 48.33 -18.01
N ARG A 743 -11.68 47.93 -16.95
CA ARG A 743 -11.53 46.51 -16.53
C ARG A 743 -11.66 46.35 -15.03
N TYR A 744 -12.04 45.16 -14.58
CA TYR A 744 -12.06 44.79 -13.17
C TYR A 744 -10.72 44.24 -12.70
N GLU A 745 -10.42 44.45 -11.43
CA GLU A 745 -9.18 44.04 -10.78
C GLU A 745 -9.44 43.41 -9.41
N ILE A 746 -8.58 42.46 -9.05
CA ILE A 746 -8.51 41.86 -7.71
C ILE A 746 -7.14 42.22 -7.15
N ARG A 747 -7.13 42.82 -5.96
CA ARG A 747 -5.93 43.39 -5.33
C ARG A 747 -5.67 42.77 -3.97
N GLY A 748 -4.41 42.78 -3.53
CA GLY A 748 -4.01 42.32 -2.20
C GLY A 748 -4.19 40.81 -1.97
N VAL A 749 -3.93 39.98 -2.98
CA VAL A 749 -4.06 38.51 -2.91
C VAL A 749 -2.71 37.82 -3.05
N MET A 750 -2.65 36.55 -2.67
CA MET A 750 -1.52 35.67 -2.97
C MET A 750 -1.99 34.56 -3.92
N GLY A 751 -1.20 34.27 -4.94
CA GLY A 751 -1.46 33.15 -5.86
C GLY A 751 -0.96 31.81 -5.28
N PRO A 752 -1.06 30.71 -6.03
CA PRO A 752 -0.45 29.43 -5.64
C PRO A 752 1.06 29.49 -5.37
N ASP A 753 1.79 30.40 -5.99
CA ASP A 753 3.22 30.59 -5.70
C ASP A 753 3.44 31.40 -4.41
N GLU A 754 3.59 30.69 -3.30
CA GLU A 754 3.75 31.27 -1.95
C GLU A 754 5.08 32.02 -1.73
N PHE A 755 6.01 31.97 -2.69
CA PHE A 755 7.21 32.80 -2.62
C PHE A 755 6.92 34.27 -2.88
N HIS A 756 5.77 34.59 -3.46
CA HIS A 756 5.35 35.95 -3.71
C HIS A 756 4.20 36.36 -2.80
N ASP A 757 4.54 37.04 -1.70
CA ASP A 757 3.58 37.53 -0.71
C ASP A 757 3.40 39.05 -0.71
N GLY A 758 4.11 39.75 -1.61
CA GLY A 758 4.03 41.20 -1.81
C GLY A 758 5.02 41.67 -2.88
N TYR A 759 5.05 42.99 -3.12
CA TYR A 759 6.03 43.61 -4.01
C TYR A 759 7.37 43.89 -3.29
N PRO A 760 8.49 44.01 -4.01
CA PRO A 760 9.74 44.50 -3.44
C PRO A 760 9.54 45.76 -2.60
N ASP A 761 10.10 45.78 -1.39
CA ASP A 761 10.06 46.90 -0.44
C ASP A 761 8.66 47.38 0.00
N ALA A 762 7.60 46.66 -0.36
CA ALA A 762 6.24 47.02 0.04
C ALA A 762 6.00 46.79 1.53
N THR A 763 5.38 47.77 2.19
CA THR A 763 5.00 47.67 3.62
C THR A 763 3.70 46.92 3.85
N THR A 764 2.91 46.70 2.79
CA THR A 764 1.62 46.00 2.81
C THR A 764 1.74 44.72 1.98
N PRO A 765 1.37 43.54 2.51
CA PRO A 765 1.42 42.29 1.77
C PRO A 765 0.29 42.21 0.74
N GLY A 766 0.46 41.30 -0.21
CA GLY A 766 -0.48 40.99 -1.27
C GLY A 766 -0.08 41.56 -2.63
N LEU A 767 -0.42 40.82 -3.66
CA LEU A 767 -0.19 41.10 -5.07
C LEU A 767 -1.48 41.59 -5.73
N ASN A 768 -1.33 42.36 -6.80
CA ASN A 768 -2.46 42.75 -7.63
C ASN A 768 -2.52 41.87 -8.87
N ASN A 769 -3.74 41.50 -9.23
CA ASN A 769 -4.07 40.86 -10.49
C ASN A 769 -3.24 39.59 -10.75
N ASN A 770 -3.07 38.73 -9.74
CA ASN A 770 -2.51 37.40 -9.95
C ASN A 770 -3.34 36.65 -11.01
N ALA A 771 -2.70 36.21 -12.09
CA ALA A 771 -3.40 35.71 -13.26
C ALA A 771 -4.23 34.45 -12.97
N TYR A 772 -3.67 33.51 -12.19
CA TYR A 772 -4.41 32.32 -11.76
C TYR A 772 -5.68 32.72 -10.99
N THR A 773 -5.55 33.60 -9.99
CA THR A 773 -6.67 34.07 -9.16
C THR A 773 -7.74 34.75 -10.00
N ASN A 774 -7.36 35.68 -10.87
CA ASN A 774 -8.30 36.43 -11.71
C ASN A 774 -9.05 35.51 -12.68
N ILE A 775 -8.36 34.61 -13.37
CA ILE A 775 -8.98 33.68 -14.32
C ILE A 775 -9.88 32.67 -13.59
N MET A 776 -9.45 32.16 -12.43
CA MET A 776 -10.29 31.27 -11.63
C MET A 776 -11.52 31.98 -11.06
N ALA A 777 -11.41 33.24 -10.64
CA ALA A 777 -12.57 34.04 -10.23
C ALA A 777 -13.58 34.19 -11.38
N VAL A 778 -13.10 34.49 -12.58
CA VAL A 778 -13.93 34.56 -13.81
C VAL A 778 -14.59 33.21 -14.09
N TRP A 779 -13.84 32.12 -14.00
CA TRP A 779 -14.37 30.77 -14.19
C TRP A 779 -15.49 30.47 -13.19
N VAL A 780 -15.30 30.80 -11.90
CA VAL A 780 -16.34 30.62 -10.87
C VAL A 780 -17.59 31.45 -11.19
N LEU A 781 -17.44 32.71 -11.59
CA LEU A 781 -18.58 33.57 -11.95
C LEU A 781 -19.36 32.98 -13.15
N CYS A 782 -18.66 32.45 -14.15
CA CYS A 782 -19.31 31.79 -15.29
C CYS A 782 -20.07 30.53 -14.86
N ARG A 783 -19.43 29.67 -14.06
CA ARG A 783 -20.06 28.44 -13.56
C ARG A 783 -21.21 28.73 -12.61
N ALA A 784 -21.15 29.81 -11.83
CA ALA A 784 -22.24 30.23 -10.95
C ALA A 784 -23.49 30.62 -11.74
N LEU A 785 -23.33 31.35 -12.86
CA LEU A 785 -24.43 31.67 -13.77
C LEU A 785 -25.02 30.39 -14.39
N GLU A 786 -24.18 29.47 -14.86
CA GLU A 786 -24.64 28.19 -15.42
C GLU A 786 -25.37 27.33 -14.39
N VAL A 787 -24.81 27.18 -13.19
CA VAL A 787 -25.43 26.44 -12.10
C VAL A 787 -26.78 27.05 -11.74
N PHE A 788 -26.86 28.38 -11.66
CA PHE A 788 -28.13 29.06 -11.39
C PHE A 788 -29.19 28.73 -12.44
N GLU A 789 -28.81 28.62 -13.71
CA GLU A 789 -29.69 28.20 -14.82
C GLU A 789 -30.05 26.71 -14.80
N LEU A 790 -29.17 25.85 -14.27
CA LEU A 790 -29.44 24.42 -14.11
C LEU A 790 -30.44 24.11 -12.99
N LEU A 791 -30.60 25.01 -12.01
CA LEU A 791 -31.55 24.82 -10.92
C LEU A 791 -33.00 24.89 -11.42
N SER A 792 -33.84 24.02 -10.86
CA SER A 792 -35.30 24.13 -10.97
C SER A 792 -35.78 25.51 -10.51
N GLU A 793 -36.85 26.03 -11.11
CA GLU A 793 -37.44 27.34 -10.79
C GLU A 793 -37.64 27.56 -9.28
N VAL A 794 -38.23 26.59 -8.59
CA VAL A 794 -38.47 26.66 -7.13
C VAL A 794 -37.15 26.80 -6.37
N ARG A 795 -36.19 25.90 -6.63
CA ARG A 795 -34.90 25.92 -5.93
C ARG A 795 -34.10 27.19 -6.22
N ARG A 796 -34.16 27.68 -7.46
CA ARG A 796 -33.52 28.93 -7.87
C ARG A 796 -34.09 30.11 -7.07
N ALA A 797 -35.41 30.20 -6.94
CA ALA A 797 -36.07 31.24 -6.16
C ALA A 797 -35.71 31.17 -4.66
N GLU A 798 -35.68 29.96 -4.08
CA GLU A 798 -35.27 29.75 -2.68
C GLU A 798 -33.84 30.21 -2.42
N LEU A 799 -32.88 29.81 -3.27
CA LEU A 799 -31.47 30.19 -3.12
C LEU A 799 -31.28 31.68 -3.37
N ALA A 800 -31.96 32.26 -4.36
CA ALA A 800 -31.92 33.70 -4.60
C ALA A 800 -32.42 34.48 -3.38
N ALA A 801 -33.53 34.06 -2.77
CA ALA A 801 -34.07 34.68 -1.56
C ALA A 801 -33.13 34.49 -0.34
N ARG A 802 -32.65 33.26 -0.12
CA ARG A 802 -31.78 32.92 1.02
C ARG A 802 -30.45 33.65 0.98
N LEU A 803 -29.83 33.75 -0.19
CA LEU A 803 -28.57 34.47 -0.37
C LEU A 803 -28.82 35.97 -0.58
N GLY A 804 -30.04 36.39 -0.95
CA GLY A 804 -30.30 37.79 -1.33
C GLY A 804 -29.58 38.15 -2.64
N LEU A 805 -29.60 37.24 -3.63
CA LEU A 805 -29.06 37.47 -4.96
C LEU A 805 -30.04 38.32 -5.78
N SER A 806 -29.56 39.45 -6.29
CA SER A 806 -30.34 40.33 -7.18
C SER A 806 -29.97 40.11 -8.65
N ALA A 807 -30.86 40.49 -9.57
CA ALA A 807 -30.56 40.50 -10.99
C ALA A 807 -29.36 41.42 -11.33
N GLU A 808 -29.16 42.51 -10.58
CA GLU A 808 -28.01 43.39 -10.71
C GLU A 808 -26.70 42.70 -10.31
N GLU A 809 -26.72 41.88 -9.25
CA GLU A 809 -25.56 41.11 -8.82
C GLU A 809 -25.19 40.06 -9.90
N LEU A 810 -26.17 39.36 -10.48
CA LEU A 810 -25.93 38.43 -11.60
C LEU A 810 -25.41 39.14 -12.86
N ALA A 811 -25.97 40.31 -13.20
CA ALA A 811 -25.49 41.12 -14.32
C ALA A 811 -24.06 41.62 -14.09
N ARG A 812 -23.72 42.00 -12.85
CA ARG A 812 -22.34 42.33 -12.45
C ARG A 812 -21.41 41.14 -12.61
N TRP A 813 -21.83 39.92 -12.27
CA TRP A 813 -21.00 38.72 -12.49
C TRP A 813 -20.68 38.51 -13.96
N ASP A 814 -21.67 38.66 -14.85
CA ASP A 814 -21.44 38.58 -16.29
C ASP A 814 -20.47 39.69 -16.76
N ASP A 815 -20.63 40.93 -16.30
CA ASP A 815 -19.74 42.04 -16.68
C ASP A 815 -18.30 41.83 -16.18
N ILE A 816 -18.11 41.41 -14.92
CA ILE A 816 -16.79 41.07 -14.36
C ILE A 816 -16.13 39.97 -15.20
N SER A 817 -16.87 38.92 -15.52
CA SER A 817 -16.32 37.78 -16.25
C SER A 817 -15.86 38.12 -17.68
N ARG A 818 -16.28 39.27 -18.23
CA ARG A 818 -15.86 39.76 -19.55
C ARG A 818 -14.76 40.81 -19.50
N LYS A 819 -14.61 41.47 -18.35
CA LYS A 819 -13.75 42.64 -18.19
C LYS A 819 -12.70 42.49 -17.10
N MET A 820 -12.53 41.31 -16.51
CA MET A 820 -11.42 41.08 -15.57
C MET A 820 -10.08 41.33 -16.29
N PHE A 821 -9.17 42.02 -15.62
CA PHE A 821 -7.82 42.25 -16.11
C PHE A 821 -6.97 40.99 -15.92
N VAL A 822 -6.25 40.59 -16.96
CA VAL A 822 -5.21 39.56 -16.91
C VAL A 822 -3.90 40.21 -17.38
N PRO A 823 -2.85 40.24 -16.54
CA PRO A 823 -1.58 40.82 -16.95
C PRO A 823 -0.85 39.89 -17.93
N LEU A 824 -0.34 40.46 -19.01
CA LEU A 824 0.45 39.78 -20.04
C LEU A 824 1.75 40.55 -20.26
N HIS A 825 2.85 39.85 -20.54
CA HIS A 825 4.13 40.45 -20.91
C HIS A 825 4.81 39.65 -22.03
N ASP A 826 5.86 40.24 -22.61
CA ASP A 826 6.54 39.73 -23.81
C ASP A 826 5.54 39.37 -24.92
N GLU A 827 5.88 38.40 -25.80
CA GLU A 827 5.00 37.96 -26.89
C GLU A 827 3.86 37.03 -26.40
N GLY A 828 3.10 37.44 -25.39
CA GLY A 828 1.92 36.71 -24.90
C GLY A 828 2.18 35.72 -23.76
N ILE A 829 3.24 35.93 -22.97
CA ILE A 829 3.40 35.25 -21.68
C ILE A 829 2.34 35.80 -20.72
N ILE A 830 1.64 34.90 -20.02
CA ILE A 830 0.72 35.29 -18.96
C ILE A 830 1.57 35.67 -17.76
N SER A 831 1.55 36.94 -17.35
CA SER A 831 2.31 37.40 -16.19
C SER A 831 1.70 36.80 -14.92
N GLN A 832 2.53 36.29 -14.01
CA GLN A 832 2.04 35.63 -12.79
C GLN A 832 1.19 36.59 -11.94
N PHE A 833 1.60 37.85 -11.88
CA PHE A 833 0.86 38.97 -11.31
C PHE A 833 1.34 40.27 -11.98
N GLU A 834 0.59 41.36 -11.79
CA GLU A 834 0.95 42.65 -12.38
C GLU A 834 2.34 43.11 -11.89
N GLY A 835 3.30 43.32 -12.81
CA GLY A 835 4.65 43.77 -12.47
C GLY A 835 5.68 42.65 -12.26
N TYR A 836 5.31 41.36 -12.36
CA TYR A 836 6.25 40.24 -12.25
C TYR A 836 7.41 40.33 -13.26
N GLU A 837 7.14 40.83 -14.46
CA GLU A 837 8.11 41.03 -15.53
C GLU A 837 9.26 41.98 -15.16
N THR A 838 9.07 42.83 -14.14
CA THR A 838 10.09 43.79 -13.66
C THR A 838 11.02 43.23 -12.58
N LEU A 839 10.71 42.04 -12.04
CA LEU A 839 11.55 41.39 -11.04
C LEU A 839 12.90 40.94 -11.62
N ARG A 840 13.91 40.77 -10.76
CA ARG A 840 15.25 40.35 -11.17
C ARG A 840 15.30 38.85 -11.49
N GLU A 841 16.17 38.42 -12.37
CA GLU A 841 16.46 36.98 -12.50
C GLU A 841 17.32 36.50 -11.33
N LEU A 842 17.09 35.26 -10.87
CA LEU A 842 17.93 34.62 -9.84
C LEU A 842 19.17 33.98 -10.48
N ASP A 843 20.31 34.04 -9.80
CA ASP A 843 21.49 33.22 -10.14
C ASP A 843 21.27 31.75 -9.75
N TRP A 844 20.47 31.03 -10.54
CA TRP A 844 20.10 29.64 -10.27
C TRP A 844 21.30 28.70 -10.11
N GLU A 845 22.33 28.85 -10.94
CA GLU A 845 23.52 28.00 -10.90
C GLU A 845 24.38 28.28 -9.66
N GLY A 846 24.56 29.55 -9.31
CA GLY A 846 25.26 29.96 -8.09
C GLY A 846 24.59 29.42 -6.83
N TYR A 847 23.26 29.52 -6.73
CA TYR A 847 22.52 28.99 -5.57
C TYR A 847 22.56 27.45 -5.50
N ARG A 848 22.41 26.74 -6.63
CA ARG A 848 22.54 25.27 -6.67
C ARG A 848 23.93 24.81 -6.24
N THR A 849 24.98 25.51 -6.68
CA THR A 849 26.36 25.21 -6.31
C THR A 849 26.62 25.45 -4.81
N ARG A 850 26.07 26.53 -4.24
CA ARG A 850 26.29 26.90 -2.83
C ARG A 850 25.51 26.02 -1.85
N TYR A 851 24.28 25.65 -2.18
CA TYR A 851 23.35 25.00 -1.22
C TYR A 851 23.02 23.54 -1.55
N GLY A 852 23.23 23.10 -2.80
CA GLY A 852 22.78 21.79 -3.28
C GLY A 852 21.24 21.73 -3.43
N ASN A 853 20.52 21.74 -2.31
CA ASN A 853 19.05 21.79 -2.29
C ASN A 853 18.55 23.23 -2.14
N ILE A 854 17.85 23.72 -3.16
CA ILE A 854 17.28 25.07 -3.24
C ILE A 854 15.74 25.08 -3.18
N GLN A 855 15.10 23.99 -2.76
CA GLN A 855 13.64 23.93 -2.72
C GLN A 855 13.03 24.97 -1.76
N ARG A 856 13.72 25.27 -0.67
CA ARG A 856 13.32 26.28 0.34
C ARG A 856 14.07 27.59 0.17
N LEU A 857 13.99 28.19 -1.03
CA LEU A 857 14.59 29.51 -1.32
C LEU A 857 14.04 30.62 -0.42
N ASP A 858 12.79 30.52 0.03
CA ASP A 858 12.21 31.39 1.06
C ASP A 858 13.09 31.44 2.31
N LEU A 859 13.51 30.28 2.83
CA LEU A 859 14.34 30.21 4.02
C LEU A 859 15.79 30.64 3.76
N ILE A 860 16.31 30.35 2.57
CA ILE A 860 17.69 30.66 2.18
C ILE A 860 17.85 32.17 1.99
N LEU A 861 17.03 32.80 1.15
CA LEU A 861 17.10 34.23 0.86
C LEU A 861 16.82 35.06 2.10
N GLU A 862 15.82 34.70 2.91
CA GLU A 862 15.59 35.39 4.18
C GLU A 862 16.82 35.30 5.09
N GLY A 863 17.49 34.13 5.14
CA GLY A 863 18.75 33.95 5.86
C GLY A 863 19.89 34.86 5.39
N GLU A 864 19.88 35.28 4.12
CA GLU A 864 20.83 36.23 3.53
C GLU A 864 20.38 37.70 3.67
N ASN A 865 19.26 37.96 4.35
CA ASN A 865 18.57 39.25 4.44
C ASN A 865 18.07 39.75 3.06
N ASP A 866 17.67 38.80 2.23
CA ASP A 866 17.05 39.02 0.92
C ASP A 866 15.61 38.46 0.93
N SER A 867 14.88 38.61 -0.17
CA SER A 867 13.51 38.14 -0.29
C SER A 867 13.22 37.54 -1.67
N THR A 868 12.43 36.48 -1.68
CA THR A 868 11.87 35.88 -2.89
C THR A 868 11.07 36.87 -3.73
N ASN A 869 10.42 37.87 -3.11
CA ASN A 869 9.64 38.90 -3.80
C ASN A 869 10.47 39.74 -4.78
N GLN A 870 11.80 39.71 -4.70
CA GLN A 870 12.69 40.50 -5.57
C GLN A 870 13.04 39.79 -6.89
N TYR A 871 12.62 38.53 -7.07
CA TYR A 871 13.11 37.68 -8.15
C TYR A 871 12.01 36.97 -8.93
N LYS A 872 12.26 36.73 -10.22
CA LYS A 872 11.48 35.85 -11.09
C LYS A 872 11.76 34.39 -10.78
N LEU A 873 11.23 33.92 -9.66
CA LEU A 873 11.30 32.54 -9.21
C LEU A 873 9.92 32.03 -8.81
N SER A 874 9.77 30.75 -8.51
CA SER A 874 8.52 30.20 -7.99
C SER A 874 8.77 28.98 -7.11
N LYS A 875 7.97 28.84 -6.05
CA LYS A 875 7.91 27.66 -5.19
C LYS A 875 7.26 26.51 -5.93
N GLN A 876 6.15 26.81 -6.58
CA GLN A 876 5.26 25.85 -7.22
C GLN A 876 4.49 26.52 -8.38
N PRO A 877 3.91 25.72 -9.29
CA PRO A 877 3.05 26.20 -10.36
C PRO A 877 1.96 27.17 -9.91
N ASP A 878 1.94 28.34 -10.55
CA ASP A 878 0.89 29.37 -10.41
C ASP A 878 0.14 29.53 -11.74
N VAL A 879 0.72 30.22 -12.72
CA VAL A 879 0.16 30.29 -14.10
C VAL A 879 -0.02 28.89 -14.70
N LEU A 880 0.93 27.98 -14.44
CA LEU A 880 0.86 26.62 -14.98
C LEU A 880 -0.30 25.80 -14.40
N MET A 881 -0.90 26.20 -13.27
CA MET A 881 -2.12 25.56 -12.77
C MET A 881 -3.31 25.77 -13.70
N LEU A 882 -3.36 26.87 -14.46
CA LEU A 882 -4.40 27.08 -15.47
C LEU A 882 -4.37 25.99 -16.53
N PHE A 883 -3.17 25.62 -16.98
CA PHE A 883 -3.01 24.54 -17.94
C PHE A 883 -3.32 23.17 -17.32
N TYR A 884 -2.99 22.95 -16.05
CA TYR A 884 -3.32 21.72 -15.34
C TYR A 884 -4.84 21.48 -15.16
N LEU A 885 -5.59 22.55 -14.89
CA LEU A 885 -7.02 22.49 -14.59
C LEU A 885 -7.92 22.49 -15.83
N PHE A 886 -7.46 23.07 -16.94
CA PHE A 886 -8.29 23.32 -18.11
C PHE A 886 -7.66 22.78 -19.40
N SER A 887 -8.51 22.21 -20.27
CA SER A 887 -8.19 21.98 -21.68
C SER A 887 -7.84 23.30 -22.39
N ALA A 888 -7.07 23.22 -23.47
CA ALA A 888 -6.77 24.36 -24.33
C ALA A 888 -8.05 24.99 -24.89
N ASP A 889 -9.06 24.18 -25.23
CA ASP A 889 -10.38 24.67 -25.64
C ASP A 889 -11.03 25.52 -24.53
N ALA A 890 -11.08 25.00 -23.30
CA ALA A 890 -11.70 25.70 -22.18
C ALA A 890 -10.96 27.00 -21.82
N LEU A 891 -9.62 27.02 -21.94
CA LEU A 891 -8.83 28.25 -21.79
C LEU A 891 -9.11 29.23 -22.91
N GLY A 892 -9.21 28.77 -24.16
CA GLY A 892 -9.59 29.58 -25.31
C GLY A 892 -10.92 30.29 -25.08
N GLU A 893 -11.94 29.55 -24.64
CA GLU A 893 -13.27 30.09 -24.29
C GLU A 893 -13.20 31.17 -23.18
N LEU A 894 -12.38 30.94 -22.14
CA LEU A 894 -12.20 31.91 -21.05
C LEU A 894 -11.49 33.20 -21.52
N PHE A 895 -10.42 33.06 -22.31
CA PHE A 895 -9.68 34.21 -22.83
C PHE A 895 -10.51 35.01 -23.85
N GLU A 896 -11.24 34.33 -24.74
CA GLU A 896 -12.18 34.95 -25.66
C GLU A 896 -13.25 35.73 -24.88
N ARG A 897 -13.82 35.12 -23.83
CA ARG A 897 -14.78 35.79 -22.96
C ARG A 897 -14.22 37.06 -22.32
N LEU A 898 -12.96 37.03 -21.90
CA LEU A 898 -12.24 38.16 -21.30
C LEU A 898 -11.77 39.23 -22.30
N GLY A 899 -11.96 38.98 -23.61
CA GLY A 899 -11.52 39.85 -24.68
C GLY A 899 -9.99 39.84 -24.88
N TYR A 900 -9.35 38.70 -24.65
CA TYR A 900 -7.93 38.48 -24.95
C TYR A 900 -7.76 37.42 -26.03
N ALA A 901 -6.75 37.60 -26.90
CA ALA A 901 -6.36 36.56 -27.84
C ALA A 901 -5.65 35.41 -27.10
N PHE A 902 -5.97 34.18 -27.46
CA PHE A 902 -5.31 32.99 -26.93
C PHE A 902 -5.01 32.01 -28.07
N GLU A 903 -3.75 31.92 -28.43
CA GLU A 903 -3.25 30.97 -29.41
C GLU A 903 -2.70 29.73 -28.70
N TYR A 904 -2.80 28.56 -29.34
CA TYR A 904 -2.30 27.31 -28.76
C TYR A 904 -0.81 27.40 -28.36
N GLU A 905 0.01 28.07 -29.17
CA GLU A 905 1.44 28.28 -28.92
C GLU A 905 1.76 29.09 -27.65
N THR A 906 0.75 29.75 -27.05
CA THR A 906 0.89 30.38 -25.74
C THR A 906 1.13 29.34 -24.64
N ILE A 907 0.58 28.13 -24.76
CA ILE A 907 0.72 27.04 -23.77
C ILE A 907 2.20 26.59 -23.65
N PRO A 908 2.87 26.09 -24.70
CA PRO A 908 4.26 25.65 -24.59
C PRO A 908 5.21 26.78 -24.22
N ARG A 909 4.95 28.03 -24.67
CA ARG A 909 5.77 29.20 -24.29
C ARG A 909 5.71 29.51 -22.80
N ASN A 910 4.51 29.52 -22.21
CA ASN A 910 4.36 29.72 -20.76
C ASN A 910 4.97 28.54 -19.97
N ILE A 911 4.78 27.30 -20.43
CA ILE A 911 5.39 26.12 -19.79
C ILE A 911 6.91 26.27 -19.73
N ALA A 912 7.56 26.57 -20.86
CA ALA A 912 9.01 26.77 -20.90
C ALA A 912 9.45 27.93 -19.97
N TYR A 913 8.75 29.06 -20.03
CA TYR A 913 9.08 30.26 -19.25
C TYR A 913 9.09 30.00 -17.73
N TYR A 914 8.05 29.34 -17.21
CA TYR A 914 7.90 29.09 -15.77
C TYR A 914 8.63 27.83 -15.29
N ALA A 915 8.80 26.81 -16.13
CA ALA A 915 9.55 25.60 -15.76
C ALA A 915 11.01 25.90 -15.43
N ASP A 916 11.63 26.85 -16.14
CA ASP A 916 13.03 27.26 -15.91
C ASP A 916 13.20 28.15 -14.66
N ARG A 917 12.09 28.68 -14.13
CA ARG A 917 12.05 29.59 -12.97
C ARG A 917 11.44 28.95 -11.72
N SER A 918 11.39 27.62 -11.65
CA SER A 918 10.82 26.89 -10.53
C SER A 918 11.90 26.25 -9.65
N SER A 919 11.85 26.52 -8.35
CA SER A 919 12.70 25.85 -7.37
C SER A 919 12.21 24.44 -7.03
N LYS A 920 10.97 24.10 -7.41
CA LYS A 920 10.27 22.87 -7.03
C LYS A 920 10.16 22.72 -5.50
N GLY A 921 9.89 23.84 -4.82
CA GLY A 921 9.78 23.95 -3.37
C GLY A 921 8.58 23.24 -2.73
N SER A 922 7.61 22.83 -3.54
CA SER A 922 6.46 22.02 -3.14
C SER A 922 6.48 20.67 -3.85
N THR A 923 6.07 19.60 -3.17
CA THR A 923 5.93 18.27 -3.78
C THR A 923 4.86 18.25 -4.88
N LEU A 924 3.87 19.15 -4.81
CA LEU A 924 2.86 19.35 -5.88
C LEU A 924 3.47 19.84 -7.20
N SER A 925 4.63 20.52 -7.14
CA SER A 925 5.29 21.12 -8.31
C SER A 925 5.64 20.08 -9.36
N GLN A 926 6.17 18.93 -8.94
CA GLN A 926 6.60 17.88 -9.88
C GLN A 926 5.41 17.24 -10.59
N ALA A 927 4.32 16.97 -9.88
CA ALA A 927 3.11 16.41 -10.47
C ALA A 927 2.50 17.35 -11.54
N VAL A 928 2.37 18.62 -11.21
CA VAL A 928 1.82 19.63 -12.14
C VAL A 928 2.75 19.85 -13.32
N LEU A 929 4.06 20.01 -13.09
CA LEU A 929 5.04 20.18 -14.16
C LEU A 929 5.06 18.98 -15.11
N GLY A 930 5.04 17.75 -14.57
CA GLY A 930 4.93 16.54 -15.38
C GLY A 930 3.66 16.53 -16.23
N TRP A 931 2.52 16.90 -15.64
CA TRP A 931 1.25 16.96 -16.36
C TRP A 931 1.26 18.01 -17.48
N VAL A 932 1.66 19.26 -17.19
CA VAL A 932 1.63 20.33 -18.21
C VAL A 932 2.68 20.10 -19.30
N LEU A 933 3.87 19.58 -18.95
CA LEU A 933 4.88 19.22 -19.93
C LEU A 933 4.39 18.15 -20.89
N ALA A 934 3.49 17.26 -20.48
CA ALA A 934 2.95 16.25 -21.39
C ALA A 934 2.18 16.85 -22.58
N ARG A 935 1.81 18.13 -22.53
CA ARG A 935 1.21 18.87 -23.65
C ARG A 935 2.21 19.31 -24.72
N SER A 936 3.50 19.39 -24.38
CA SER A 936 4.56 19.91 -25.26
C SER A 936 5.74 18.95 -25.44
N ASP A 937 6.08 18.19 -24.40
CA ASP A 937 7.24 17.30 -24.29
C ASP A 937 6.90 16.12 -23.36
N ARG A 938 6.34 15.06 -23.95
CA ARG A 938 5.93 13.86 -23.20
C ARG A 938 7.09 13.05 -22.64
N GLN A 939 8.25 13.07 -23.30
CA GLN A 939 9.42 12.35 -22.80
C GLN A 939 9.89 12.97 -21.48
N ARG A 940 10.03 14.30 -21.45
CA ARG A 940 10.38 15.02 -20.22
C ARG A 940 9.30 14.90 -19.15
N ALA A 941 8.02 14.85 -19.54
CA ALA A 941 6.91 14.60 -18.60
C ALA A 941 7.07 13.28 -17.82
N MET A 942 7.57 12.22 -18.47
CA MET A 942 7.81 10.93 -17.83
C MET A 942 8.92 10.99 -16.77
N ASP A 943 9.94 11.82 -16.96
CA ASP A 943 10.97 12.03 -15.93
C ASP A 943 10.37 12.64 -14.65
N PHE A 944 9.48 13.63 -14.80
CA PHE A 944 8.78 14.24 -13.67
C PHE A 944 7.78 13.29 -13.01
N PHE A 945 7.13 12.42 -13.78
CA PHE A 945 6.28 11.38 -13.24
C PHE A 945 7.06 10.43 -12.31
N VAL A 946 8.21 9.94 -12.75
CA VAL A 946 9.04 9.04 -11.94
C VAL A 946 9.55 9.75 -10.67
N GLN A 947 9.98 11.00 -10.79
CA GLN A 947 10.39 11.80 -9.62
C GLN A 947 9.24 11.98 -8.63
N SER A 948 8.03 12.30 -9.11
CA SER A 948 6.84 12.49 -8.27
C SER A 948 6.44 11.18 -7.57
N LEU A 949 6.56 10.02 -8.22
CA LEU A 949 6.30 8.72 -7.61
C LEU A 949 7.28 8.37 -6.49
N GLN A 950 8.52 8.83 -6.61
CA GLN A 950 9.59 8.52 -5.67
C GLN A 950 9.71 9.51 -4.51
N SER A 951 8.92 10.59 -4.52
CA SER A 951 9.10 11.74 -3.64
C SER A 951 9.23 11.35 -2.16
N ASP A 952 8.30 10.54 -1.65
CA ASP A 952 8.32 10.10 -0.25
C ASP A 952 9.33 8.97 0.00
N VAL A 953 9.44 7.99 -0.91
CA VAL A 953 10.37 6.85 -0.73
C VAL A 953 11.83 7.30 -0.70
N ASN A 954 12.20 8.29 -1.51
CA ASN A 954 13.55 8.86 -1.56
C ASN A 954 13.70 10.11 -0.69
N ASP A 955 12.63 10.51 0.03
CA ASP A 955 12.59 11.70 0.88
C ASP A 955 13.19 12.95 0.20
N VAL A 956 12.72 13.28 -1.00
CA VAL A 956 13.37 14.25 -1.91
C VAL A 956 13.45 15.67 -1.35
N GLN A 957 12.57 16.03 -0.39
CA GLN A 957 12.59 17.31 0.32
C GLN A 957 13.48 17.32 1.58
N GLN A 958 14.12 16.18 1.89
CA GLN A 958 15.07 15.98 2.99
C GLN A 958 14.48 16.25 4.39
N GLY A 959 13.94 15.22 5.00
CA GLY A 959 13.53 15.16 6.40
C GLY A 959 12.04 15.40 6.65
N THR A 960 11.24 15.62 5.60
CA THR A 960 9.81 15.95 5.72
C THR A 960 8.92 14.72 5.69
N THR A 961 9.33 13.64 5.00
CA THR A 961 8.51 12.42 4.90
C THR A 961 8.33 11.76 6.26
N ALA A 962 9.33 11.86 7.15
CA ALA A 962 9.23 11.35 8.52
C ALA A 962 8.06 11.98 9.30
N GLU A 963 7.70 13.22 8.99
CA GLU A 963 6.62 13.97 9.63
C GLU A 963 5.24 13.73 8.97
N GLY A 964 5.18 12.92 7.91
CA GLY A 964 3.97 12.52 7.18
C GLY A 964 4.17 12.47 5.66
N VAL A 965 3.40 11.61 4.97
CA VAL A 965 3.49 11.43 3.51
C VAL A 965 2.89 12.61 2.74
N HIS A 966 3.21 12.80 1.46
CA HIS A 966 2.71 13.92 0.66
C HIS A 966 1.49 13.56 -0.20
N LEU A 967 0.30 13.55 0.41
CA LEU A 967 -0.91 12.99 -0.20
C LEU A 967 -1.33 13.65 -1.52
N GLY A 968 -1.22 14.99 -1.62
CA GLY A 968 -1.51 15.71 -2.87
C GLY A 968 -0.56 15.34 -4.02
N ALA A 969 0.73 15.13 -3.72
CA ALA A 969 1.71 14.68 -4.72
C ALA A 969 1.49 13.21 -5.12
N MET A 970 1.16 12.35 -4.16
CA MET A 970 0.77 10.96 -4.41
C MET A 970 -0.45 10.91 -5.35
N ALA A 971 -1.49 11.70 -5.08
CA ALA A 971 -2.64 11.81 -5.97
C ALA A 971 -2.28 12.33 -7.37
N GLY A 972 -1.48 13.39 -7.44
CA GLY A 972 -1.01 13.97 -8.70
C GLY A 972 -0.22 12.97 -9.56
N SER A 973 0.58 12.09 -8.96
CA SER A 973 1.31 11.04 -9.68
C SER A 973 0.38 10.01 -10.34
N ILE A 974 -0.70 9.62 -9.66
CA ILE A 974 -1.70 8.69 -10.19
C ILE A 974 -2.51 9.36 -11.30
N ASP A 975 -2.87 10.62 -11.07
CA ASP A 975 -3.63 11.42 -12.01
C ASP A 975 -2.83 11.69 -13.30
N LEU A 976 -1.50 11.80 -13.24
CA LEU A 976 -0.65 11.86 -14.43
C LEU A 976 -0.85 10.61 -15.30
N MET A 977 -0.79 9.40 -14.73
CA MET A 977 -1.08 8.17 -15.50
C MET A 977 -2.51 8.12 -16.04
N GLN A 978 -3.48 8.58 -15.26
CA GLN A 978 -4.88 8.59 -15.66
C GLN A 978 -5.15 9.62 -16.76
N ARG A 979 -5.03 10.92 -16.47
CA ARG A 979 -5.44 12.00 -17.37
C ARG A 979 -4.48 12.20 -18.54
N VAL A 980 -3.17 12.09 -18.34
CA VAL A 980 -2.22 12.28 -19.46
C VAL A 980 -2.33 11.13 -20.46
N SER A 981 -2.41 9.88 -19.98
CA SER A 981 -2.44 8.73 -20.90
C SER A 981 -3.78 8.57 -21.61
N THR A 982 -4.89 8.81 -20.91
CA THR A 982 -6.24 8.61 -21.50
C THR A 982 -6.84 9.85 -22.12
N GLY A 983 -6.35 11.04 -21.74
CA GLY A 983 -6.98 12.31 -22.07
C GLY A 983 -8.40 12.43 -21.50
N ILE A 984 -8.71 11.74 -20.40
CA ILE A 984 -10.07 11.68 -19.86
C ILE A 984 -10.54 13.04 -19.31
N GLU A 985 -11.67 13.53 -19.81
CA GLU A 985 -12.31 14.78 -19.36
C GLU A 985 -13.84 14.64 -19.42
N ALA A 986 -14.54 15.08 -18.38
CA ALA A 986 -16.01 15.17 -18.39
C ALA A 986 -16.42 16.62 -18.70
N ARG A 987 -16.97 16.88 -19.89
CA ARG A 987 -17.35 18.25 -20.32
C ARG A 987 -18.59 18.21 -21.22
N GLY A 988 -19.53 19.11 -20.96
CA GLY A 988 -20.72 19.30 -21.81
C GLY A 988 -21.59 18.06 -21.96
N ASP A 989 -21.81 17.31 -20.86
CA ASP A 989 -22.53 16.02 -20.85
C ASP A 989 -21.89 14.90 -21.68
N VAL A 990 -20.62 15.05 -22.07
CA VAL A 990 -19.83 14.08 -22.83
C VAL A 990 -18.60 13.65 -22.02
N LEU A 991 -18.23 12.38 -22.10
CA LEU A 991 -16.96 11.86 -21.59
C LEU A 991 -15.95 11.82 -22.74
N HIS A 992 -14.97 12.72 -22.71
CA HIS A 992 -13.94 12.85 -23.73
C HIS A 992 -12.73 11.98 -23.40
N PHE A 993 -12.11 11.46 -24.46
CA PHE A 993 -10.86 10.72 -24.45
C PHE A 993 -9.96 11.23 -25.58
N ALA A 994 -8.73 11.58 -25.23
CA ALA A 994 -7.64 11.88 -26.17
C ALA A 994 -6.46 10.94 -25.85
N PRO A 995 -6.57 9.64 -26.19
CA PRO A 995 -5.67 8.62 -25.66
C PRO A 995 -4.30 8.67 -26.32
N GLU A 996 -3.24 8.76 -25.52
CA GLU A 996 -1.87 8.62 -25.98
C GLU A 996 -1.02 7.98 -24.89
N LEU A 997 -0.59 6.74 -25.13
CA LEU A 997 0.19 5.98 -24.16
C LEU A 997 1.68 6.36 -24.25
N PRO A 998 2.37 6.65 -23.13
CA PRO A 998 3.82 6.86 -23.13
C PRO A 998 4.59 5.71 -23.77
N GLN A 999 5.72 6.00 -24.42
CA GLN A 999 6.52 4.98 -25.12
C GLN A 999 7.08 3.92 -24.18
N GLU A 1000 7.22 4.25 -22.90
CA GLU A 1000 7.68 3.39 -21.83
C GLU A 1000 6.64 2.32 -21.46
N LEU A 1001 5.37 2.50 -21.83
CA LEU A 1001 4.26 1.61 -21.48
C LEU A 1001 3.73 0.85 -22.71
N GLU A 1002 3.43 -0.42 -22.52
CA GLU A 1002 2.74 -1.26 -23.52
C GLU A 1002 1.21 -1.22 -23.32
N ARG A 1003 0.78 -1.14 -22.06
CA ARG A 1003 -0.64 -1.20 -21.69
C ARG A 1003 -0.92 -0.42 -20.40
N LEU A 1004 -2.08 0.23 -20.39
CA LEU A 1004 -2.71 0.80 -19.20
C LEU A 1004 -4.13 0.24 -19.08
N ASP A 1005 -4.46 -0.37 -17.94
CA ASP A 1005 -5.82 -0.79 -17.60
C ASP A 1005 -6.31 -0.02 -16.37
N LEU A 1006 -7.53 0.52 -16.44
CA LEU A 1006 -8.16 1.16 -15.29
C LEU A 1006 -9.69 1.01 -15.34
N SER A 1007 -10.34 1.08 -14.19
CA SER A 1007 -11.81 1.05 -14.07
C SER A 1007 -12.32 2.41 -13.63
N ILE A 1008 -13.37 2.90 -14.28
CA ILE A 1008 -14.03 4.16 -13.90
C ILE A 1008 -15.54 4.00 -13.72
N ARG A 1009 -16.14 4.98 -13.03
CA ARG A 1009 -17.56 5.23 -12.93
C ARG A 1009 -17.89 6.57 -13.56
N TYR A 1010 -18.92 6.59 -14.38
CA TYR A 1010 -19.43 7.81 -15.01
C TYR A 1010 -20.93 7.69 -15.21
N ARG A 1011 -21.70 8.57 -14.56
CA ARG A 1011 -23.17 8.69 -14.70
C ARG A 1011 -23.93 7.36 -14.68
N GLY A 1012 -23.59 6.50 -13.71
CA GLY A 1012 -24.22 5.19 -13.51
C GLY A 1012 -23.56 4.02 -14.24
N HIS A 1013 -22.61 4.27 -15.15
CA HIS A 1013 -21.81 3.22 -15.80
C HIS A 1013 -20.56 2.89 -14.99
N SER A 1014 -20.23 1.61 -14.89
CA SER A 1014 -18.89 1.10 -14.56
C SER A 1014 -18.19 0.68 -15.84
N LEU A 1015 -17.15 1.41 -16.23
CA LEU A 1015 -16.41 1.22 -17.47
C LEU A 1015 -15.02 0.67 -17.19
N ASP A 1016 -14.67 -0.45 -17.81
CA ASP A 1016 -13.28 -0.91 -17.90
C ASP A 1016 -12.63 -0.25 -19.12
N LEU A 1017 -11.54 0.47 -18.90
CA LEU A 1017 -10.69 1.04 -19.95
C LEU A 1017 -9.44 0.20 -20.10
N ARG A 1018 -9.12 -0.19 -21.33
CA ARG A 1018 -7.83 -0.77 -21.71
C ARG A 1018 -7.24 0.03 -22.84
N LEU A 1019 -6.13 0.69 -22.55
CA LEU A 1019 -5.37 1.48 -23.49
C LEU A 1019 -4.09 0.74 -23.87
N THR A 1020 -3.85 0.67 -25.18
CA THR A 1020 -2.62 0.20 -25.82
C THR A 1020 -2.20 1.26 -26.84
N ARG A 1021 -1.01 1.12 -27.44
CA ARG A 1021 -0.55 2.05 -28.48
C ARG A 1021 -1.51 2.19 -29.67
N ASP A 1022 -2.21 1.10 -30.02
CA ASP A 1022 -3.00 1.05 -31.26
C ASP A 1022 -4.51 1.16 -31.01
N ALA A 1023 -4.97 1.07 -29.76
CA ALA A 1023 -6.39 1.01 -29.45
C ALA A 1023 -6.73 1.41 -28.02
N LEU A 1024 -7.88 2.09 -27.90
CA LEU A 1024 -8.64 2.21 -26.65
C LEU A 1024 -9.84 1.26 -26.69
N ARG A 1025 -9.93 0.34 -25.74
CA ARG A 1025 -11.12 -0.49 -25.51
C ARG A 1025 -11.89 0.03 -24.29
N VAL A 1026 -13.17 0.28 -24.48
CA VAL A 1026 -14.13 0.67 -23.43
C VAL A 1026 -15.17 -0.45 -23.28
N ARG A 1027 -15.28 -1.01 -22.08
CA ARG A 1027 -16.29 -2.04 -21.76
C ARG A 1027 -17.17 -1.59 -20.61
N GLY A 1028 -18.48 -1.55 -20.83
CA GLY A 1028 -19.46 -1.35 -19.78
C GLY A 1028 -19.74 -2.66 -19.05
N ARG A 1029 -19.82 -2.62 -17.72
CA ARG A 1029 -20.19 -3.78 -16.89
C ARG A 1029 -21.66 -3.80 -16.49
N ASP A 1030 -22.28 -2.64 -16.43
CA ASP A 1030 -23.68 -2.49 -16.03
C ASP A 1030 -24.56 -2.59 -17.27
N ASP A 1031 -25.67 -3.33 -17.20
CA ASP A 1031 -26.58 -3.54 -18.33
C ASP A 1031 -27.75 -2.53 -18.35
N ALA A 1032 -28.01 -1.83 -17.24
CA ALA A 1032 -29.21 -1.00 -17.05
C ALA A 1032 -28.96 0.52 -17.04
N ALA A 1033 -27.72 0.98 -17.20
CA ALA A 1033 -27.41 2.41 -17.18
C ALA A 1033 -27.89 3.12 -18.47
N PRO A 1034 -28.47 4.33 -18.40
CA PRO A 1034 -28.87 5.09 -19.59
C PRO A 1034 -27.69 5.35 -20.53
N PRO A 1035 -27.88 5.41 -21.86
CA PRO A 1035 -26.79 5.70 -22.79
C PRO A 1035 -26.05 7.00 -22.46
N ILE A 1036 -24.74 7.00 -22.69
CA ILE A 1036 -23.86 8.16 -22.51
C ILE A 1036 -23.16 8.51 -23.82
N SER A 1037 -22.74 9.77 -23.95
CA SER A 1037 -21.92 10.22 -25.07
C SER A 1037 -20.43 10.10 -24.73
N LEU A 1038 -19.68 9.43 -25.60
CA LEU A 1038 -18.22 9.35 -25.55
C LEU A 1038 -17.62 10.13 -26.73
N CYS A 1039 -16.65 10.99 -26.47
CA CYS A 1039 -15.86 11.62 -27.53
C CYS A 1039 -14.48 10.95 -27.60
N VAL A 1040 -14.08 10.45 -28.76
CA VAL A 1040 -12.74 9.87 -28.99
C VAL A 1040 -12.17 10.47 -30.27
N GLU A 1041 -11.00 11.11 -30.20
CA GLU A 1041 -10.35 11.82 -31.33
C GLU A 1041 -11.35 12.74 -32.07
N ASP A 1042 -12.03 13.62 -31.33
CA ASP A 1042 -13.03 14.60 -31.83
C ASP A 1042 -14.35 14.01 -32.39
N ASN A 1043 -14.55 12.70 -32.31
CA ASN A 1043 -15.77 12.06 -32.79
C ASN A 1043 -16.66 11.63 -31.60
N ILE A 1044 -17.93 12.01 -31.63
CA ILE A 1044 -18.92 11.66 -30.60
C ILE A 1044 -19.63 10.36 -30.97
N TYR A 1045 -19.69 9.45 -30.01
CA TYR A 1045 -20.33 8.14 -30.09
C TYR A 1045 -21.33 7.98 -28.96
N GLU A 1046 -22.50 7.41 -29.26
CA GLU A 1046 -23.39 6.91 -28.22
C GLU A 1046 -22.88 5.56 -27.70
N PHE A 1047 -22.73 5.46 -26.38
CA PHE A 1047 -22.31 4.25 -25.68
C PHE A 1047 -23.46 3.70 -24.85
N VAL A 1048 -23.84 2.46 -25.18
CA VAL A 1048 -24.92 1.73 -24.52
C VAL A 1048 -24.33 0.82 -23.44
N SER A 1049 -25.04 0.72 -22.30
CA SER A 1049 -24.74 -0.18 -21.19
C SER A 1049 -24.49 -1.63 -21.64
N GLY A 1050 -23.62 -2.34 -20.93
CA GLY A 1050 -23.26 -3.74 -21.22
C GLY A 1050 -22.44 -3.98 -22.50
N THR A 1051 -22.20 -2.94 -23.31
CA THR A 1051 -21.47 -3.09 -24.58
C THR A 1051 -19.95 -2.97 -24.43
N THR A 1052 -19.22 -3.49 -25.42
CA THR A 1052 -17.78 -3.23 -25.59
C THR A 1052 -17.57 -2.49 -26.90
N ARG A 1053 -16.84 -1.37 -26.84
CA ARG A 1053 -16.38 -0.62 -28.01
C ARG A 1053 -14.85 -0.63 -28.06
N VAL A 1054 -14.30 -0.72 -29.26
CA VAL A 1054 -12.85 -0.66 -29.51
C VAL A 1054 -12.62 0.44 -30.53
N PHE A 1055 -11.86 1.45 -30.14
CA PHE A 1055 -11.44 2.57 -30.96
C PHE A 1055 -10.01 2.31 -31.40
N ARG A 1056 -9.75 2.30 -32.72
CA ARG A 1056 -8.39 2.22 -33.26
C ARG A 1056 -7.80 3.61 -33.25
N LEU A 1057 -6.60 3.74 -32.68
CA LEU A 1057 -5.88 5.02 -32.59
C LEU A 1057 -5.01 5.17 -33.84
N SER A 1058 -5.06 6.31 -34.51
CA SER A 1058 -4.17 6.56 -35.64
C SER A 1058 -2.77 6.88 -35.12
N GLY A 1059 -1.77 6.08 -35.48
CA GLY A 1059 -0.37 6.26 -35.04
C GLY A 1059 0.31 7.54 -35.53
N GLU A 1060 -0.38 8.40 -36.27
CA GLU A 1060 0.05 9.78 -36.50
C GLU A 1060 -0.26 10.59 -35.25
N ALA A 1061 0.78 10.84 -34.46
CA ALA A 1061 0.76 11.83 -33.39
C ALA A 1061 0.39 13.20 -33.97
N LYS A 1062 -0.91 13.48 -34.08
CA LYS A 1062 -1.37 14.86 -34.16
C LYS A 1062 -1.06 15.43 -32.79
N GLY A 1063 0.02 16.21 -32.69
CA GLY A 1063 0.44 16.98 -31.51
C GLY A 1063 -0.58 18.05 -31.11
N ARG A 1064 -1.85 17.69 -31.06
CA ARG A 1064 -2.99 18.49 -30.64
C ARG A 1064 -3.56 17.81 -29.40
N PHE A 1065 -2.93 18.05 -28.26
CA PHE A 1065 -3.71 18.08 -27.04
C PHE A 1065 -4.60 19.34 -27.15
N ARG A 1066 -5.87 19.17 -27.53
CA ARG A 1066 -6.90 20.14 -27.16
C ARG A 1066 -7.03 20.21 -25.64
#